data_AF-A0A955LJC2-F1
#
_entry.id   AF-A0A955LJC2-F1
#
_cell.length_a   1.000
_cell.length_b   1.000
_cell.length_c   1.000
_cell.angle_alpha   90.00
_cell.angle_beta   90.00
_cell.angle_gamma   90.00
#
_symmetry.space_group_name_H-M   'P 1'
#
loop_
_entity.id
_entity.type
_entity.pdbx_description
1 polymer ?
#
loop_
_entity_poly.entity_id
_entity_poly.type
_entity_poly.pdbx_seq_one_letter_code
_entity_poly.pdbx_strand_id
1 'polypeptide(L)'
;MKTRFLAIALLVVAIAAPKAPASAASISTNSAIKGVSNSAVYWYATDGKRYVFPTEGTYYSWFSDFSQVKIISDQELSSITIGGNVTYRPGAKLLKINTDPRTYAVSKGGYLRLIASESVASNLYGYNWAQKVHDLPDTFFTNYKMGSTLYSSTDYNVSNEYYSVNNPSDTIFNNGTPNNPFPDYPTYPNNPSTVTLTTDRNSINEGESITLSGRVFNVPSYSYRLEIKDTRNGSSIRSCDNTTYCDTTVRPYRNTSSQNTVQYFMALKRTSDNQEMAREYSQVIYFNGYTNGTFSSGSSNLQTNKTSVNNGESVILTATVTNVTVADNQLRMEFYRERDNTLLYTCYDARTCNYTAQINAVNGSNSERFYVIVKNDNNEQIPAAYSSRISINNINNNGTGITSSATSYTENQQMTLSVNFSDQSSYGYIQYVDLRNNNIVYTCYNTNYCNYVHYAPSRINNETTVRYSARYYANNENYYRATKESTDLYLPSTTNNNYQLTTSASKSYIANGESVGFTLQLMNAPSTSYRLEIYDQNGSMRAICVNTTNCYLTENVNKSGSQSTAQYQGYLKDHYGNVLLSKSFPVITFNNTTNYTTLTGTTALTISPSGSRPAYSQVTLTANVTNSNYSANDLTVFIWAGTTPTLVKTCTNTSYCSASYYVGNANMSIPVYASVTTKNATNALISQTSTIYTY
;
A
#
# COMPACT_ATOMS: atom_id res chain seq x y z
N MET A 1 80.98 33.93 74.86
CA MET A 1 81.50 32.56 74.65
C MET A 1 80.36 31.59 74.95
N LYS A 2 80.05 30.72 73.97
CA LYS A 2 79.26 29.48 73.98
C LYS A 2 78.56 28.99 75.28
N THR A 3 77.26 28.63 75.11
CA THR A 3 76.54 27.40 75.59
C THR A 3 76.37 27.17 77.10
N ARG A 4 75.28 26.66 77.70
CA ARG A 4 74.02 25.99 77.27
C ARG A 4 73.19 25.62 78.55
N PHE A 5 71.84 25.58 78.45
CA PHE A 5 70.83 24.84 79.28
C PHE A 5 70.69 25.23 80.79
N LEU A 6 69.51 25.30 81.43
CA LEU A 6 68.31 24.45 81.40
C LEU A 6 67.09 25.13 82.11
N ALA A 7 65.88 24.83 81.61
CA ALA A 7 64.55 24.69 82.26
C ALA A 7 63.89 25.79 83.11
N ILE A 8 62.79 26.38 82.59
CA ILE A 8 61.55 26.61 83.35
C ILE A 8 60.37 26.26 82.44
N ALA A 9 59.55 25.30 82.89
CA ALA A 9 58.31 24.90 82.26
C ALA A 9 57.22 25.95 82.52
N LEU A 10 56.67 26.54 81.45
CA LEU A 10 55.45 27.35 81.51
C LEU A 10 54.38 26.67 80.65
N LEU A 11 53.47 26.02 81.37
CA LEU A 11 52.23 25.43 80.88
C LEU A 11 51.33 26.56 80.37
N VAL A 12 51.38 26.86 79.08
CA VAL A 12 50.36 27.69 78.42
C VAL A 12 49.27 26.77 77.91
N VAL A 13 48.16 26.73 78.63
CA VAL A 13 46.89 26.18 78.18
C VAL A 13 46.43 27.04 77.00
N ALA A 14 46.75 26.61 75.78
CA ALA A 14 46.11 27.13 74.59
C ALA A 14 44.68 26.62 74.60
N ILE A 15 43.77 27.47 75.07
CA ILE A 15 42.33 27.31 74.92
C ILE A 15 42.09 27.11 73.41
N ALA A 16 41.83 25.87 73.01
CA ALA A 16 41.26 25.58 71.72
C ALA A 16 39.87 26.22 71.74
N ALA A 17 39.79 27.48 71.29
CA ALA A 17 38.53 28.02 70.85
C ALA A 17 37.95 26.98 69.89
N PRO A 18 36.73 26.46 70.11
CA PRO A 18 36.09 25.68 69.07
C PRO A 18 36.15 26.58 67.84
N LYS A 19 36.84 26.14 66.79
CA LYS A 19 36.67 26.74 65.47
C LYS A 19 35.16 26.75 65.30
N ALA A 20 34.55 27.94 65.37
CA ALA A 20 33.17 28.11 64.96
C ALA A 20 33.09 27.35 63.64
N PRO A 21 32.16 26.39 63.46
CA PRO A 21 32.02 25.72 62.18
C PRO A 21 31.95 26.87 61.18
N ALA A 22 32.95 26.94 60.29
CA ALA A 22 32.96 27.92 59.21
C ALA A 22 31.56 27.82 58.63
N SER A 23 30.79 28.90 58.73
CA SER A 23 29.37 28.91 58.39
C SER A 23 29.28 28.25 57.03
N ALA A 24 28.81 27.00 57.00
CA ALA A 24 28.70 26.25 55.76
C ALA A 24 27.86 27.15 54.89
N ALA A 25 28.45 27.67 53.81
CA ALA A 25 27.67 28.46 52.89
C ALA A 25 26.53 27.54 52.49
N SER A 26 25.29 27.89 52.79
CA SER A 26 24.14 27.07 52.40
C SER A 26 24.09 27.14 50.88
N ILE A 27 24.79 26.21 50.22
CA ILE A 27 24.89 26.17 48.77
C ILE A 27 23.49 25.84 48.28
N SER A 28 22.83 26.83 47.70
CA SER A 28 21.56 26.62 47.02
C SER A 28 21.79 25.71 45.82
N THR A 29 20.97 24.68 45.66
CA THR A 29 20.91 23.92 44.42
C THR A 29 20.60 24.84 43.24
N ASN A 30 20.92 24.40 42.03
CA ASN A 30 20.93 25.21 40.82
C ASN A 30 21.89 26.41 40.92
N SER A 31 23.15 26.19 41.29
CA SER A 31 24.17 27.24 41.33
C SER A 31 25.47 26.79 40.69
N ALA A 32 26.14 27.70 39.98
CA ALA A 32 27.50 27.48 39.53
C ALA A 32 28.46 27.66 40.72
N ILE A 33 29.33 26.69 40.94
CA ILE A 33 30.28 26.66 42.06
C ILE A 33 31.69 26.35 41.59
N LYS A 34 32.69 26.84 42.32
CA LYS A 34 34.10 26.46 42.14
C LYS A 34 34.83 26.40 43.47
N GLY A 35 35.95 25.69 43.48
CA GLY A 35 36.86 25.65 44.63
C GLY A 35 37.72 26.91 44.73
N VAL A 36 38.39 27.07 45.87
CA VAL A 36 39.37 28.15 46.07
C VAL A 36 40.62 27.86 45.24
N SER A 37 41.07 26.60 45.21
CA SER A 37 42.36 26.22 44.61
C SER A 37 42.30 25.84 43.13
N ASN A 38 41.11 25.69 42.52
CA ASN A 38 40.94 25.26 41.13
C ASN A 38 40.03 26.22 40.33
N SER A 39 40.30 26.37 39.04
CA SER A 39 39.51 27.16 38.09
C SER A 39 38.32 26.41 37.49
N ALA A 40 38.26 25.08 37.59
CA ALA A 40 37.15 24.28 37.10
C ALA A 40 35.81 24.71 37.75
N VAL A 41 34.82 24.97 36.91
CA VAL A 41 33.47 25.35 37.32
C VAL A 41 32.57 24.13 37.26
N TYR A 42 31.70 24.00 38.27
CA TYR A 42 30.73 22.93 38.37
C TYR A 42 29.33 23.50 38.53
N TRP A 43 28.33 22.79 38.06
CA TRP A 43 26.93 23.05 38.36
C TRP A 43 26.49 22.18 39.54
N TYR A 44 26.05 22.80 40.63
CA TYR A 44 25.43 22.11 41.75
C TYR A 44 23.94 21.91 41.46
N ALA A 45 23.55 20.68 41.13
CA ALA A 45 22.21 20.34 40.65
C ALA A 45 21.25 20.03 41.81
N THR A 46 19.96 19.92 41.48
CA THR A 46 18.89 19.60 42.45
C THR A 46 18.98 18.19 43.03
N ASP A 47 19.72 17.29 42.39
CA ASP A 47 19.98 15.93 42.88
C ASP A 47 21.11 15.88 43.94
N GLY A 48 21.66 17.03 44.32
CA GLY A 48 22.73 17.14 45.31
C GLY A 48 24.11 16.78 44.78
N LYS A 49 24.28 16.57 43.47
CA LYS A 49 25.59 16.31 42.84
C LYS A 49 26.14 17.55 42.14
N ARG A 50 27.44 17.50 41.86
CA ARG A 50 28.13 18.50 41.04
C ARG A 50 28.38 17.95 39.63
N TYR A 51 28.09 18.75 38.62
CA TYR A 51 28.29 18.42 37.21
C TYR A 51 29.35 19.32 36.60
N VAL A 52 30.31 18.75 35.90
CA VAL A 52 31.46 19.49 35.37
C VAL A 52 31.05 20.26 34.13
N PHE A 53 31.46 21.53 34.00
CA PHE A 53 31.47 22.19 32.69
C PHE A 53 32.74 21.76 31.94
N PRO A 54 32.64 20.94 30.88
CA PRO A 54 33.82 20.33 30.26
C PRO A 54 34.65 21.32 29.46
N THR A 55 34.02 22.39 28.96
CA THR A 55 34.67 23.46 28.19
C THR A 55 34.09 24.81 28.55
N GLU A 56 34.90 25.87 28.35
CA GLU A 56 34.45 27.26 28.52
C GLU A 56 33.24 27.59 27.62
N GLY A 57 33.23 27.09 26.38
CA GLY A 57 32.09 27.25 25.49
C GLY A 57 30.80 26.61 26.01
N THR A 58 30.89 25.48 26.73
CA THR A 58 29.72 24.88 27.38
C THR A 58 29.18 25.80 28.48
N TYR A 59 30.06 26.41 29.28
CA TYR A 59 29.67 27.38 30.31
C TYR A 59 28.99 28.61 29.69
N TYR A 60 29.60 29.23 28.67
CA TYR A 60 29.06 30.42 28.02
C TYR A 60 27.76 30.19 27.23
N SER A 61 27.42 28.93 26.94
CA SER A 61 26.10 28.62 26.38
C SER A 61 24.97 28.81 27.40
N TRP A 62 25.29 28.76 28.71
CA TRP A 62 24.34 28.91 29.82
C TRP A 62 24.44 30.26 30.53
N PHE A 63 25.64 30.84 30.64
CA PHE A 63 25.89 32.08 31.39
C PHE A 63 26.64 33.09 30.52
N SER A 64 26.45 34.38 30.77
CA SER A 64 27.16 35.45 30.04
C SER A 64 28.61 35.63 30.50
N ASP A 65 28.87 35.38 31.77
CA ASP A 65 30.15 35.61 32.46
C ASP A 65 30.22 34.78 33.75
N PHE A 66 31.35 34.85 34.45
CA PHE A 66 31.59 34.11 35.69
C PHE A 66 31.07 34.81 36.97
N SER A 67 30.34 35.92 36.87
CA SER A 67 29.84 36.67 38.05
C SER A 67 28.89 35.85 38.92
N GLN A 68 28.23 34.85 38.34
CA GLN A 68 27.30 33.95 39.03
C GLN A 68 27.99 32.75 39.69
N VAL A 69 29.30 32.59 39.53
CA VAL A 69 30.04 31.46 40.14
C VAL A 69 30.34 31.75 41.60
N LYS A 70 29.82 30.91 42.49
CA LYS A 70 30.08 30.97 43.92
C LYS A 70 31.37 30.21 44.27
N ILE A 71 32.22 30.81 45.09
CA ILE A 71 33.44 30.17 45.59
C ILE A 71 33.10 29.47 46.90
N ILE A 72 33.42 28.18 46.99
CA ILE A 72 33.27 27.37 48.21
C ILE A 72 34.62 26.77 48.60
N SER A 73 34.76 26.28 49.84
CA SER A 73 36.01 25.63 50.24
C SER A 73 36.26 24.35 49.44
N ASP A 74 37.53 24.00 49.22
CA ASP A 74 37.85 22.77 48.48
C ASP A 74 37.36 21.51 49.20
N GLN A 75 37.27 21.55 50.54
CA GLN A 75 36.71 20.47 51.36
C GLN A 75 35.20 20.32 51.10
N GLU A 76 34.42 21.40 51.14
CA GLU A 76 32.99 21.38 50.81
C GLU A 76 32.77 20.89 49.37
N LEU A 77 33.54 21.44 48.42
CA LEU A 77 33.46 21.01 47.03
C LEU A 77 33.68 19.49 46.94
N SER A 78 34.78 18.97 47.49
CA SER A 78 35.13 17.54 47.46
C SER A 78 34.09 16.60 48.06
N SER A 79 33.30 17.09 49.03
CA SER A 79 32.23 16.31 49.64
C SER A 79 31.01 16.12 48.73
N ILE A 80 30.88 16.92 47.67
CA ILE A 80 29.80 16.82 46.68
C ILE A 80 30.22 15.85 45.56
N THR A 81 29.46 14.76 45.41
CA THR A 81 29.73 13.71 44.42
C THR A 81 29.62 14.23 42.97
N ILE A 82 30.52 13.79 42.09
CA ILE A 82 30.43 14.09 40.65
C ILE A 82 29.29 13.28 40.02
N GLY A 83 28.37 13.96 39.35
CA GLY A 83 27.23 13.35 38.66
C GLY A 83 27.43 13.15 37.16
N GLY A 84 28.40 13.84 36.55
CA GLY A 84 28.65 13.81 35.11
C GLY A 84 29.07 15.17 34.58
N ASN A 85 28.86 15.38 33.27
CA ASN A 85 29.20 16.62 32.58
C ASN A 85 27.92 17.38 32.19
N VAL A 86 27.99 18.70 32.24
CA VAL A 86 26.97 19.59 31.66
C VAL A 86 27.12 19.57 30.14
N THR A 87 25.99 19.60 29.42
CA THR A 87 25.92 19.74 27.96
C THR A 87 25.66 21.19 27.56
N TYR A 88 25.93 21.54 26.30
CA TYR A 88 25.60 22.86 25.76
C TYR A 88 24.12 23.15 25.92
N ARG A 89 23.78 24.42 26.11
CA ARG A 89 22.40 24.84 26.22
C ARG A 89 21.64 24.57 24.91
N PRO A 90 20.48 23.88 24.97
CA PRO A 90 19.57 23.72 23.84
C PRO A 90 19.26 25.03 23.13
N GLY A 91 19.24 25.02 21.79
CA GLY A 91 18.93 26.19 20.95
C GLY A 91 19.97 27.32 20.97
N ALA A 92 21.02 27.25 21.80
CA ALA A 92 21.96 28.36 21.94
C ALA A 92 23.04 28.37 20.85
N LYS A 93 23.63 27.20 20.56
CA LYS A 93 24.75 27.02 19.63
C LYS A 93 24.58 25.75 18.80
N LEU A 94 25.23 25.76 17.65
CA LEU A 94 25.41 24.58 16.83
C LEU A 94 26.74 23.92 17.21
N LEU A 95 26.80 22.60 17.18
CA LEU A 95 27.99 21.85 17.54
C LEU A 95 28.53 21.07 16.34
N LYS A 96 29.85 20.94 16.31
CA LYS A 96 30.59 20.09 15.38
C LYS A 96 31.76 19.47 16.13
N ILE A 97 32.32 18.38 15.61
CA ILE A 97 33.56 17.80 16.12
C ILE A 97 34.63 17.86 15.02
N ASN A 98 35.90 17.83 15.39
CA ASN A 98 36.99 18.02 14.42
C ASN A 98 37.09 16.87 13.41
N THR A 99 36.65 15.68 13.81
CA THR A 99 36.73 14.46 12.99
C THR A 99 35.55 14.27 12.04
N ASP A 100 34.52 15.11 12.12
CA ASP A 100 33.28 14.95 11.36
C ASP A 100 32.77 16.30 10.84
N PRO A 101 32.59 16.47 9.52
CA PRO A 101 32.15 17.74 8.96
C PRO A 101 30.72 18.15 9.36
N ARG A 102 29.92 17.23 9.92
CA ARG A 102 28.49 17.43 10.24
C ARG A 102 28.26 18.45 11.36
N THR A 103 27.17 19.21 11.22
CA THR A 103 26.73 20.23 12.19
C THR A 103 25.44 19.78 12.88
N TYR A 104 25.39 19.94 14.21
CA TYR A 104 24.30 19.45 15.06
C TYR A 104 23.66 20.60 15.84
N ALA A 105 22.33 20.63 15.90
CA ALA A 105 21.60 21.46 16.85
C ALA A 105 21.43 20.72 18.18
N VAL A 106 21.56 21.43 19.30
CA VAL A 106 21.38 20.85 20.64
C VAL A 106 19.92 20.96 21.06
N SER A 107 19.30 19.85 21.45
CA SER A 107 17.92 19.81 21.96
C SER A 107 17.89 19.50 23.45
N LYS A 108 16.76 19.84 24.11
CA LYS A 108 16.53 19.57 25.53
C LYS A 108 16.85 18.11 25.90
N GLY A 109 17.48 17.94 27.05
CA GLY A 109 17.97 16.64 27.50
C GLY A 109 19.23 16.18 26.76
N GLY A 110 20.05 17.09 26.23
CA GLY A 110 21.39 16.75 25.72
C GLY A 110 21.38 15.93 24.42
N TYR A 111 20.40 16.13 23.56
CA TYR A 111 20.34 15.47 22.25
C TYR A 111 21.02 16.31 21.15
N LEU A 112 21.82 15.67 20.31
CA LEU A 112 22.36 16.23 19.08
C LEU A 112 21.48 15.84 17.91
N ARG A 113 20.88 16.84 17.26
CA ARG A 113 20.07 16.68 16.05
C ARG A 113 20.86 17.15 14.85
N LEU A 114 21.22 16.21 13.97
CA LEU A 114 21.98 16.50 12.76
C LEU A 114 21.20 17.49 11.89
N ILE A 115 21.86 18.53 11.38
CA ILE A 115 21.29 19.42 10.38
C ILE A 115 21.61 18.86 9.00
N ALA A 116 20.57 18.56 8.21
CA ALA A 116 20.75 17.86 6.93
C ALA A 116 21.45 18.69 5.84
N SER A 117 21.37 20.03 5.91
CA SER A 117 22.02 20.92 4.95
C SER A 117 22.24 22.33 5.49
N GLU A 118 23.13 23.09 4.85
CA GLU A 118 23.36 24.51 5.15
C GLU A 118 22.10 25.36 4.97
N SER A 119 21.23 25.00 4.01
CA SER A 119 19.94 25.67 3.81
C SER A 119 19.04 25.54 5.05
N VAL A 120 18.97 24.34 5.65
CA VAL A 120 18.24 24.12 6.89
C VAL A 120 18.89 24.88 8.06
N ALA A 121 20.23 24.89 8.14
CA ALA A 121 20.95 25.66 9.16
C ALA A 121 20.64 27.17 9.06
N SER A 122 20.64 27.72 7.84
CA SER A 122 20.32 29.12 7.56
C SER A 122 18.86 29.44 7.91
N ASN A 123 17.91 28.56 7.57
CA ASN A 123 16.50 28.75 7.91
C ASN A 123 16.24 28.69 9.43
N LEU A 124 16.97 27.86 10.17
CA LEU A 124 16.82 27.72 11.62
C LEU A 124 17.53 28.83 12.40
N TYR A 125 18.79 29.10 12.06
CA TYR A 125 19.70 29.94 12.87
C TYR A 125 20.02 31.30 12.24
N GLY A 126 19.51 31.56 11.02
CA GLY A 126 19.73 32.76 10.23
C GLY A 126 20.95 32.68 9.32
N TYR A 127 21.15 33.68 8.47
CA TYR A 127 22.26 33.76 7.51
C TYR A 127 23.64 33.58 8.15
N ASN A 128 23.83 34.05 9.40
CA ASN A 128 25.08 33.92 10.16
C ASN A 128 25.18 32.60 10.96
N TRP A 129 24.46 31.55 10.59
CA TRP A 129 24.45 30.26 11.32
C TRP A 129 25.86 29.68 11.50
N ALA A 130 26.75 29.85 10.51
CA ALA A 130 28.12 29.36 10.57
C ALA A 130 28.92 29.96 11.74
N GLN A 131 28.65 31.22 12.11
CA GLN A 131 29.26 31.88 13.27
C GLN A 131 28.73 31.37 14.62
N LYS A 132 27.65 30.57 14.59
CA LYS A 132 27.06 29.95 15.78
C LYS A 132 27.52 28.50 15.96
N VAL A 133 28.33 27.98 15.03
CA VAL A 133 28.95 26.64 15.13
C VAL A 133 30.15 26.71 16.06
N HIS A 134 30.16 25.84 17.05
CA HIS A 134 31.23 25.67 18.01
C HIS A 134 31.81 24.27 17.88
N ASP A 135 33.14 24.17 17.86
CA ASP A 135 33.84 22.89 17.89
C ASP A 135 33.82 22.30 19.31
N LEU A 136 33.30 21.09 19.43
CA LEU A 136 33.32 20.28 20.62
C LEU A 136 34.44 19.24 20.49
N PRO A 137 35.34 19.12 21.47
CA PRO A 137 36.31 18.02 21.47
C PRO A 137 35.61 16.65 21.45
N ASP A 138 36.11 15.73 20.64
CA ASP A 138 35.54 14.40 20.38
C ASP A 138 35.23 13.62 21.67
N THR A 139 36.07 13.75 22.70
CA THR A 139 35.88 13.09 24.01
C THR A 139 34.57 13.50 24.69
N PHE A 140 34.14 14.74 24.51
CA PHE A 140 32.91 15.27 25.10
C PHE A 140 31.67 15.05 24.23
N PHE A 141 31.83 14.59 22.98
CA PHE A 141 30.70 14.19 22.13
C PHE A 141 29.88 13.04 22.76
N THR A 142 30.56 12.16 23.50
CA THR A 142 29.96 11.05 24.25
C THR A 142 29.02 11.48 25.38
N ASN A 143 29.05 12.76 25.80
CA ASN A 143 28.12 13.31 26.78
C ASN A 143 26.69 13.50 26.20
N TYR A 144 26.54 13.41 24.88
CA TYR A 144 25.29 13.67 24.19
C TYR A 144 24.67 12.39 23.63
N LYS A 145 23.36 12.44 23.40
CA LYS A 145 22.61 11.39 22.70
C LYS A 145 22.27 11.84 21.28
N MET A 146 22.28 10.93 20.33
CA MET A 146 21.81 11.25 18.99
C MET A 146 20.28 11.36 18.96
N GLY A 147 19.76 12.46 18.44
CA GLY A 147 18.34 12.67 18.14
C GLY A 147 18.05 12.58 16.64
N SER A 148 16.78 12.76 16.25
CA SER A 148 16.37 12.74 14.85
C SER A 148 17.00 13.89 14.05
N THR A 149 17.22 13.66 12.76
CA THR A 149 17.80 14.65 11.84
C THR A 149 16.81 15.77 11.54
N LEU A 150 17.31 16.98 11.28
CA LEU A 150 16.54 18.17 10.89
C LEU A 150 16.61 18.32 9.37
N TYR A 151 15.51 18.06 8.69
CA TYR A 151 15.38 18.18 7.23
C TYR A 151 14.75 19.52 6.82
N SER A 152 14.08 20.22 7.75
CA SER A 152 13.38 21.47 7.51
C SER A 152 13.32 22.36 8.76
N SER A 153 12.87 23.60 8.59
CA SER A 153 12.69 24.54 9.70
C SER A 153 11.52 24.20 10.63
N THR A 154 10.64 23.26 10.26
CA THR A 154 9.53 22.81 11.12
C THR A 154 9.95 21.73 12.10
N ASP A 155 11.07 21.05 11.85
CA ASP A 155 11.53 19.91 12.66
C ASP A 155 12.15 20.36 14.00
N TYR A 156 12.52 21.64 14.09
CA TYR A 156 13.25 22.21 15.22
C TYR A 156 12.91 23.69 15.35
N ASN A 157 12.57 24.11 16.57
CA ASN A 157 12.35 25.52 16.86
C ASN A 157 13.41 25.99 17.87
N VAL A 158 14.36 26.78 17.38
CA VAL A 158 15.51 27.29 18.17
C VAL A 158 15.05 28.00 19.44
N SER A 159 14.01 28.82 19.33
CA SER A 159 13.49 29.59 20.46
C SER A 159 12.82 28.68 21.49
N ASN A 160 12.00 27.73 21.05
CA ASN A 160 11.35 26.79 21.97
C ASN A 160 12.38 25.96 22.74
N GLU A 161 13.41 25.46 22.05
CA GLU A 161 14.49 24.70 22.68
C GLU A 161 15.24 25.55 23.71
N TYR A 162 15.59 26.78 23.35
CA TYR A 162 16.28 27.72 24.22
C TYR A 162 15.46 28.09 25.48
N TYR A 163 14.18 28.38 25.32
CA TYR A 163 13.29 28.78 26.42
C TYR A 163 12.68 27.60 27.19
N SER A 164 12.82 26.36 26.70
CA SER A 164 12.36 25.15 27.40
C SER A 164 13.23 24.73 28.59
N VAL A 165 14.36 25.43 28.78
CA VAL A 165 15.34 25.21 29.84
C VAL A 165 15.75 26.55 30.46
N ASN A 166 15.81 26.58 31.78
CA ASN A 166 16.22 27.75 32.56
C ASN A 166 17.63 27.58 33.12
N ASN A 167 18.03 26.35 33.45
CA ASN A 167 19.34 26.08 34.02
C ASN A 167 19.85 24.68 33.64
N PRO A 168 21.15 24.38 33.84
CA PRO A 168 21.71 23.10 33.44
C PRO A 168 21.01 21.86 34.01
N SER A 169 20.37 21.93 35.19
CA SER A 169 19.62 20.79 35.75
C SER A 169 18.48 20.32 34.85
N ASP A 170 17.95 21.18 33.98
CA ASP A 170 16.89 20.83 33.02
C ASP A 170 17.38 19.92 31.87
N THR A 171 18.70 19.72 31.78
CA THR A 171 19.38 18.91 30.75
C THR A 171 20.18 17.74 31.31
N ILE A 172 20.31 17.66 32.63
CA ILE A 172 21.04 16.59 33.30
C ILE A 172 20.18 15.31 33.31
N PHE A 173 20.74 14.22 32.76
CA PHE A 173 20.08 12.92 32.73
C PHE A 173 19.96 12.32 34.14
N ASN A 174 18.85 12.56 34.82
CA ASN A 174 18.53 11.78 36.02
C ASN A 174 18.03 10.39 35.60
N ASN A 175 18.78 9.35 35.93
CA ASN A 175 18.32 7.95 35.88
C ASN A 175 17.23 7.64 36.94
N GLY A 176 16.61 8.66 37.55
CA GLY A 176 15.46 8.55 38.42
C GLY A 176 14.47 9.68 38.09
N THR A 177 13.26 9.28 37.68
CA THR A 177 12.00 10.06 37.57
C THR A 177 12.11 11.60 37.49
N PRO A 178 11.71 12.25 36.38
CA PRO A 178 11.68 13.71 36.30
C PRO A 178 10.49 14.28 37.09
N ASN A 179 10.78 15.06 38.14
CA ASN A 179 9.81 16.01 38.67
C ASN A 179 9.72 17.21 37.71
N ASN A 180 8.51 17.41 37.22
CA ASN A 180 8.04 18.49 36.37
C ASN A 180 8.17 19.87 37.06
N PRO A 181 8.67 20.90 36.36
CA PRO A 181 8.28 22.27 36.66
C PRO A 181 7.76 22.98 35.40
N PHE A 182 6.59 22.59 34.91
CA PHE A 182 5.67 23.51 34.23
C PHE A 182 4.23 23.20 34.65
N PRO A 183 3.46 24.23 35.04
CA PRO A 183 2.08 24.10 35.50
C PRO A 183 1.13 23.88 34.32
N ASP A 184 0.18 22.98 34.54
CA ASP A 184 -1.08 22.70 33.84
C ASP A 184 -1.21 23.13 32.36
N TYR A 185 -1.05 22.15 31.48
CA TYR A 185 -1.93 21.99 30.31
C TYR A 185 -2.29 20.49 30.20
N PRO A 186 -3.52 20.14 29.78
CA PRO A 186 -4.23 18.96 30.21
C PRO A 186 -3.59 17.66 29.71
N THR A 187 -3.69 16.63 30.55
CA THR A 187 -3.22 15.27 30.33
C THR A 187 -3.75 14.67 29.03
N TYR A 188 -2.84 14.32 28.12
CA TYR A 188 -3.03 13.22 27.18
C TYR A 188 -2.01 12.11 27.49
N PRO A 189 -2.43 10.84 27.59
CA PRO A 189 -1.50 9.73 27.75
C PRO A 189 -0.75 9.52 26.42
N ASN A 190 0.42 8.90 26.50
CA ASN A 190 1.22 8.35 25.39
C ASN A 190 2.31 9.28 24.86
N ASN A 191 3.55 9.07 25.33
CA ASN A 191 4.71 9.46 24.52
C ASN A 191 4.75 8.49 23.32
N PRO A 192 4.63 8.96 22.07
CA PRO A 192 4.56 8.07 20.91
C PRO A 192 5.84 7.23 20.81
N SER A 193 5.66 5.95 20.45
CA SER A 193 6.79 5.09 20.06
C SER A 193 7.49 5.73 18.86
N THR A 194 8.80 5.89 18.95
CA THR A 194 9.61 6.47 17.87
C THR A 194 10.64 5.47 17.40
N VAL A 195 11.11 5.63 16.17
CA VAL A 195 12.16 4.80 15.57
C VAL A 195 13.29 5.66 15.08
N THR A 196 14.50 5.09 15.03
CA THR A 196 15.64 5.70 14.34
C THR A 196 16.27 4.69 13.40
N LEU A 197 16.75 5.18 12.27
CA LEU A 197 17.56 4.40 11.34
C LEU A 197 18.82 5.19 10.99
N THR A 198 19.99 4.65 11.29
CA THR A 198 21.28 5.30 10.98
C THR A 198 22.11 4.42 10.06
N THR A 199 22.99 5.02 9.27
CA THR A 199 24.02 4.30 8.53
C THR A 199 25.37 4.52 9.19
N ASP A 200 26.26 3.53 9.08
CA ASP A 200 27.67 3.64 9.49
C ASP A 200 28.44 4.66 8.63
N ARG A 201 28.07 4.78 7.36
CA ARG A 201 28.61 5.75 6.39
C ARG A 201 27.53 6.24 5.43
N ASN A 202 27.74 7.42 4.85
CA ASN A 202 26.79 8.07 3.94
C ASN A 202 27.45 8.51 2.62
N SER A 203 28.71 8.15 2.37
CA SER A 203 29.38 8.27 1.08
C SER A 203 30.07 6.96 0.79
N ILE A 204 29.77 6.37 -0.36
CA ILE A 204 30.27 5.06 -0.75
C ILE A 204 30.67 5.06 -2.21
N ASN A 205 31.60 4.19 -2.59
CA ASN A 205 31.65 3.74 -3.98
C ASN A 205 30.48 2.78 -4.24
N GLU A 206 30.05 2.64 -5.48
CA GLU A 206 28.95 1.75 -5.83
C GLU A 206 29.21 0.32 -5.31
N GLY A 207 28.18 -0.18 -4.60
CA GLY A 207 28.07 -1.42 -3.83
C GLY A 207 29.17 -1.83 -2.85
N GLU A 208 29.88 -0.83 -2.30
CA GLU A 208 30.37 -0.95 -0.93
C GLU A 208 29.19 -1.20 0.05
N SER A 209 29.43 -2.01 1.07
CA SER A 209 28.40 -2.36 2.04
C SER A 209 28.28 -1.34 3.15
N ILE A 210 27.07 -0.88 3.46
CA ILE A 210 26.78 -0.05 4.64
C ILE A 210 25.96 -0.85 5.65
N THR A 211 26.12 -0.53 6.92
CA THR A 211 25.30 -1.07 8.01
C THR A 211 24.22 -0.07 8.37
N LEU A 212 22.97 -0.51 8.25
CA LEU A 212 21.78 0.16 8.73
C LEU A 212 21.52 -0.29 10.17
N SER A 213 21.57 0.65 11.11
CA SER A 213 21.30 0.41 12.52
C SER A 213 19.97 1.03 12.93
N GLY A 214 19.02 0.17 13.30
CA GLY A 214 17.66 0.54 13.60
C GLY A 214 17.34 0.40 15.08
N ARG A 215 16.69 1.39 15.70
CA ARG A 215 16.32 1.38 17.13
C ARG A 215 14.89 1.86 17.34
N VAL A 216 14.25 1.38 18.40
CA VAL A 216 12.92 1.82 18.86
C VAL A 216 13.05 2.47 20.22
N PHE A 217 12.37 3.59 20.41
CA PHE A 217 12.25 4.28 21.69
C PHE A 217 10.78 4.36 22.09
N ASN A 218 10.50 4.37 23.40
CA ASN A 218 9.16 4.26 23.95
C ASN A 218 8.42 3.02 23.42
N VAL A 219 9.01 1.84 23.62
CA VAL A 219 8.54 0.55 23.09
C VAL A 219 7.04 0.36 23.40
N PRO A 220 6.20 0.08 22.39
CA PRO A 220 4.77 -0.08 22.62
C PRO A 220 4.46 -1.35 23.39
N SER A 221 3.35 -1.35 24.13
CA SER A 221 2.87 -2.51 24.92
C SER A 221 2.18 -3.60 24.10
N TYR A 222 1.88 -3.33 22.82
CA TYR A 222 1.30 -4.29 21.87
C TYR A 222 2.37 -4.94 21.01
N SER A 223 2.07 -6.07 20.37
CA SER A 223 3.00 -6.71 19.42
C SER A 223 3.24 -5.84 18.19
N TYR A 224 4.51 -5.71 17.80
CA TYR A 224 4.96 -4.82 16.74
C TYR A 224 6.09 -5.42 15.91
N ARG A 225 6.31 -4.83 14.73
CA ARG A 225 7.34 -5.21 13.76
C ARG A 225 8.07 -3.98 13.27
N LEU A 226 9.39 -4.09 13.16
CA LEU A 226 10.27 -3.09 12.54
C LEU A 226 10.59 -3.53 11.12
N GLU A 227 10.27 -2.69 10.15
CA GLU A 227 10.57 -2.92 8.73
C GLU A 227 11.58 -1.89 8.23
N ILE A 228 12.78 -2.33 7.84
CA ILE A 228 13.71 -1.52 7.08
C ILE A 228 13.39 -1.69 5.60
N LYS A 229 13.18 -0.59 4.89
CA LYS A 229 12.77 -0.56 3.50
C LYS A 229 13.62 0.37 2.65
N ASP A 230 13.78 0.01 1.38
CA ASP A 230 14.37 0.88 0.37
C ASP A 230 13.32 1.91 -0.10
N THR A 231 13.69 3.19 -0.10
CA THR A 231 12.78 4.30 -0.46
C THR A 231 12.37 4.29 -1.93
N ARG A 232 13.16 3.67 -2.81
CA ARG A 232 13.02 3.77 -4.26
C ARG A 232 11.93 2.86 -4.80
N ASN A 233 11.83 1.66 -4.23
CA ASN A 233 10.91 0.61 -4.67
C ASN A 233 9.99 0.10 -3.55
N GLY A 234 10.19 0.56 -2.31
CA GLY A 234 9.40 0.12 -1.15
C GLY A 234 9.68 -1.32 -0.70
N SER A 235 10.70 -1.97 -1.26
CA SER A 235 11.10 -3.35 -0.95
C SER A 235 11.55 -3.47 0.51
N SER A 236 11.14 -4.56 1.15
CA SER A 236 11.58 -4.89 2.51
C SER A 236 13.00 -5.44 2.48
N ILE A 237 13.91 -4.76 3.18
CA ILE A 237 15.30 -5.17 3.35
C ILE A 237 15.44 -6.10 4.54
N ARG A 238 14.82 -5.74 5.66
CA ARG A 238 14.82 -6.55 6.88
C ARG A 238 13.57 -6.29 7.70
N SER A 239 13.09 -7.34 8.34
CA SER A 239 11.99 -7.29 9.30
C SER A 239 12.42 -7.89 10.63
N CYS A 240 12.07 -7.24 11.74
CA CYS A 240 12.35 -7.72 13.09
C CYS A 240 11.10 -7.58 13.97
N ASP A 241 10.65 -8.68 14.58
CA ASP A 241 9.41 -8.71 15.39
C ASP A 241 9.72 -8.58 16.89
N ASN A 242 9.01 -7.68 17.57
CA ASN A 242 9.07 -7.48 19.03
C ASN A 242 10.50 -7.28 19.59
N THR A 243 11.40 -6.66 18.82
CA THR A 243 12.76 -6.31 19.26
C THR A 243 12.96 -4.80 19.36
N THR A 244 13.86 -4.36 20.25
CA THR A 244 14.21 -2.93 20.40
C THR A 244 15.24 -2.43 19.38
N TYR A 245 15.81 -3.34 18.60
CA TYR A 245 16.78 -3.05 17.54
C TYR A 245 16.52 -3.90 16.30
N CYS A 246 16.88 -3.39 15.13
CA CYS A 246 16.86 -4.12 13.87
C CYS A 246 17.99 -3.61 12.98
N ASP A 247 19.10 -4.35 12.96
CA ASP A 247 20.31 -3.96 12.22
C ASP A 247 20.49 -4.81 10.97
N THR A 248 21.01 -4.27 9.89
CA THR A 248 21.27 -5.03 8.66
C THR A 248 22.40 -4.40 7.86
N THR A 249 23.04 -5.19 7.00
CA THR A 249 24.06 -4.69 6.08
C THR A 249 23.51 -4.75 4.66
N VAL A 250 23.52 -3.63 3.97
CA VAL A 250 23.06 -3.49 2.58
C VAL A 250 24.23 -3.06 1.70
N ARG A 251 24.16 -3.36 0.40
CA ARG A 251 25.09 -2.84 -0.62
C ARG A 251 24.29 -1.93 -1.55
N PRO A 252 24.22 -0.63 -1.26
CA PRO A 252 23.44 0.29 -2.07
C PRO A 252 24.07 0.43 -3.46
N TYR A 253 23.24 0.53 -4.49
CA TYR A 253 23.64 0.67 -5.90
C TYR A 253 22.77 1.72 -6.60
N ARG A 254 23.15 2.19 -7.78
CA ARG A 254 22.38 3.15 -8.58
C ARG A 254 21.38 2.41 -9.47
N ASN A 255 20.11 2.80 -9.43
CA ASN A 255 19.09 2.23 -10.34
C ASN A 255 19.22 2.80 -11.76
N THR A 256 19.73 4.03 -11.88
CA THR A 256 19.98 4.74 -13.14
C THR A 256 21.29 5.52 -13.04
N SER A 257 21.92 5.81 -14.18
CA SER A 257 23.17 6.59 -14.25
C SER A 257 23.04 8.03 -13.71
N SER A 258 21.81 8.54 -13.58
CA SER A 258 21.50 9.86 -13.00
C SER A 258 21.26 9.84 -11.50
N GLN A 259 21.05 8.67 -10.89
CA GLN A 259 20.72 8.55 -9.49
C GLN A 259 22.00 8.44 -8.65
N ASN A 260 22.47 9.56 -8.11
CA ASN A 260 23.69 9.61 -7.31
C ASN A 260 23.46 9.43 -5.80
N THR A 261 22.21 9.13 -5.40
CA THR A 261 21.84 8.97 -3.99
C THR A 261 20.83 7.85 -3.75
N VAL A 262 20.90 7.24 -2.58
CA VAL A 262 19.94 6.25 -2.09
C VAL A 262 19.66 6.48 -0.60
N GLN A 263 18.45 6.14 -0.17
CA GLN A 263 18.01 6.30 1.22
C GLN A 263 17.12 5.12 1.61
N TYR A 264 17.13 4.76 2.89
CA TYR A 264 16.28 3.73 3.48
C TYR A 264 15.36 4.37 4.52
N PHE A 265 14.31 3.66 4.92
CA PHE A 265 13.52 4.06 6.09
C PHE A 265 13.19 2.86 6.95
N MET A 266 13.02 3.10 8.24
CA MET A 266 12.46 2.15 9.19
C MET A 266 11.01 2.52 9.47
N ALA A 267 10.11 1.56 9.42
CA ALA A 267 8.73 1.69 9.86
C ALA A 267 8.47 0.77 11.07
N LEU A 268 7.86 1.32 12.11
CA LEU A 268 7.26 0.57 13.22
C LEU A 268 5.81 0.28 12.86
N LYS A 269 5.43 -1.00 12.81
CA LYS A 269 4.07 -1.42 12.51
C LYS A 269 3.49 -2.26 13.63
N ARG A 270 2.21 -2.03 13.94
CA ARG A 270 1.46 -2.92 14.82
C ARG A 270 1.09 -4.19 14.06
N THR A 271 1.32 -5.36 14.65
CA THR A 271 1.14 -6.64 13.93
C THR A 271 -0.32 -7.04 13.75
N SER A 272 -1.24 -6.53 14.58
CA SER A 272 -2.66 -6.90 14.55
C SER A 272 -3.40 -6.39 13.32
N ASP A 273 -3.04 -5.21 12.81
CA ASP A 273 -3.73 -4.52 11.72
C ASP A 273 -2.76 -3.92 10.68
N ASN A 274 -1.46 -4.20 10.83
CA ASN A 274 -0.39 -3.72 9.97
C ASN A 274 -0.31 -2.17 9.89
N GLN A 275 -0.89 -1.47 10.87
CA GLN A 275 -0.88 -0.01 10.93
C GLN A 275 0.55 0.49 11.22
N GLU A 276 1.04 1.43 10.41
CA GLU A 276 2.30 2.12 10.66
C GLU A 276 2.13 3.18 11.75
N MET A 277 2.91 3.03 12.81
CA MET A 277 2.84 3.85 14.02
C MET A 277 3.94 4.91 14.05
N ALA A 278 5.09 4.62 13.45
CA ALA A 278 6.21 5.54 13.33
C ALA A 278 7.09 5.19 12.13
N ARG A 279 7.77 6.21 11.60
CA ARG A 279 8.69 6.10 10.48
C ARG A 279 9.87 7.04 10.70
N GLU A 280 11.07 6.57 10.35
CA GLU A 280 12.25 7.43 10.28
C GLU A 280 13.11 7.02 9.08
N TYR A 281 13.66 8.00 8.38
CA TYR A 281 14.57 7.78 7.26
C TYR A 281 16.02 7.68 7.72
N SER A 282 16.80 6.87 7.01
CA SER A 282 18.26 6.85 7.15
C SER A 282 18.87 8.16 6.66
N GLN A 283 20.16 8.35 6.92
CA GLN A 283 20.96 9.32 6.19
C GLN A 283 20.89 9.01 4.68
N VAL A 284 20.95 10.05 3.83
CA VAL A 284 21.09 9.89 2.39
C VAL A 284 22.51 9.42 2.10
N ILE A 285 22.63 8.31 1.38
CA ILE A 285 23.90 7.73 0.97
C ILE A 285 24.24 8.25 -0.43
N TYR A 286 25.40 8.85 -0.57
CA TYR A 286 25.94 9.40 -1.81
C TYR A 286 26.89 8.40 -2.47
N PHE A 287 26.82 8.31 -3.80
CA PHE A 287 27.81 7.55 -4.58
C PHE A 287 28.97 8.46 -4.98
N ASN A 288 30.20 8.11 -4.60
CA ASN A 288 31.43 8.73 -5.09
C ASN A 288 31.59 8.37 -6.57
N GLY A 289 31.67 9.37 -7.47
CA GLY A 289 31.74 9.10 -8.91
C GLY A 289 33.18 8.93 -9.41
N TYR A 290 33.48 7.90 -10.23
CA TYR A 290 34.63 7.88 -11.15
C TYR A 290 34.48 6.96 -12.38
N THR A 291 35.08 7.45 -13.49
CA THR A 291 35.50 6.83 -14.76
C THR A 291 34.95 5.46 -15.18
N ASN A 292 34.06 5.48 -16.17
CA ASN A 292 33.50 4.28 -16.80
C ASN A 292 34.56 3.54 -17.64
N GLY A 293 34.87 2.29 -17.28
CA GLY A 293 35.60 1.38 -18.15
C GLY A 293 34.66 0.76 -19.20
N THR A 294 35.07 0.72 -20.47
CA THR A 294 34.32 0.07 -21.55
C THR A 294 34.63 -1.43 -21.63
N PHE A 295 33.64 -2.28 -21.96
CA PHE A 295 33.91 -3.69 -22.26
C PHE A 295 34.63 -3.84 -23.61
N SER A 296 35.94 -4.12 -23.61
CA SER A 296 36.69 -4.48 -24.83
C SER A 296 36.58 -5.97 -25.20
N SER A 297 36.33 -6.82 -24.20
CA SER A 297 36.15 -8.27 -24.29
C SER A 297 35.52 -8.80 -23.00
N GLY A 298 34.94 -10.00 -23.02
CA GLY A 298 34.47 -10.66 -21.81
C GLY A 298 33.66 -11.93 -22.06
N SER A 299 33.64 -12.82 -21.08
CA SER A 299 32.85 -14.03 -21.11
C SER A 299 32.16 -14.23 -19.76
N SER A 300 30.91 -14.69 -19.81
CA SER A 300 30.16 -15.08 -18.62
C SER A 300 29.91 -16.60 -18.65
N ASN A 301 29.75 -17.20 -17.48
CA ASN A 301 29.35 -18.59 -17.31
C ASN A 301 28.33 -18.68 -16.18
N LEU A 302 27.33 -19.55 -16.32
CA LEU A 302 26.28 -19.76 -15.32
C LEU A 302 26.14 -21.24 -15.03
N GLN A 303 26.51 -21.65 -13.82
CA GLN A 303 26.41 -23.04 -13.37
C GLN A 303 25.25 -23.19 -12.40
N THR A 304 24.63 -24.38 -12.38
CA THR A 304 23.65 -24.77 -11.35
C THR A 304 24.23 -25.92 -10.55
N ASN A 305 24.02 -25.93 -9.24
CA ASN A 305 24.46 -27.04 -8.39
C ASN A 305 23.64 -28.33 -8.61
N LYS A 306 22.44 -28.23 -9.20
CA LYS A 306 21.54 -29.35 -9.49
C LYS A 306 20.92 -29.19 -10.87
N THR A 307 20.81 -30.30 -11.60
CA THR A 307 20.11 -30.38 -12.89
C THR A 307 18.80 -31.16 -12.83
N SER A 308 18.44 -31.66 -11.64
CA SER A 308 17.16 -32.32 -11.37
C SER A 308 16.74 -32.02 -9.93
N VAL A 309 15.52 -31.53 -9.72
CA VAL A 309 14.98 -31.12 -8.41
C VAL A 309 13.49 -31.44 -8.29
N ASN A 310 12.98 -31.56 -7.07
CA ASN A 310 11.53 -31.67 -6.87
C ASN A 310 10.84 -30.30 -6.99
N ASN A 311 9.54 -30.28 -7.31
CA ASN A 311 8.76 -29.05 -7.33
C ASN A 311 8.81 -28.32 -5.97
N GLY A 312 9.13 -27.03 -5.99
CA GLY A 312 9.31 -26.19 -4.81
C GLY A 312 10.70 -26.29 -4.15
N GLU A 313 11.61 -27.08 -4.71
CA GLU A 313 12.99 -27.19 -4.23
C GLU A 313 13.88 -26.08 -4.84
N SER A 314 14.91 -25.67 -4.11
CA SER A 314 15.83 -24.62 -4.55
C SER A 314 17.10 -25.16 -5.19
N VAL A 315 17.62 -24.38 -6.14
CA VAL A 315 18.94 -24.56 -6.74
C VAL A 315 19.81 -23.35 -6.48
N ILE A 316 21.12 -23.55 -6.46
CA ILE A 316 22.11 -22.47 -6.38
C ILE A 316 22.66 -22.27 -7.79
N LEU A 317 22.48 -21.07 -8.31
CA LEU A 317 23.03 -20.60 -9.55
C LEU A 317 24.31 -19.80 -9.27
N THR A 318 25.43 -20.22 -9.84
CA THR A 318 26.74 -19.58 -9.71
C THR A 318 27.13 -18.96 -11.05
N ALA A 319 27.03 -17.64 -11.15
CA ALA A 319 27.54 -16.88 -12.27
C ALA A 319 29.01 -16.54 -12.06
N THR A 320 29.83 -16.66 -13.11
CA THR A 320 31.24 -16.26 -13.11
C THR A 320 31.55 -15.43 -14.36
N VAL A 321 32.40 -14.43 -14.21
CA VAL A 321 32.82 -13.52 -15.27
C VAL A 321 34.33 -13.56 -15.43
N THR A 322 34.78 -13.78 -16.66
CA THR A 322 36.19 -13.88 -17.02
C THR A 322 36.51 -13.00 -18.22
N ASN A 323 37.79 -12.66 -18.39
CA ASN A 323 38.29 -11.89 -19.53
C ASN A 323 37.68 -10.49 -19.71
N VAL A 324 37.20 -9.87 -18.62
CA VAL A 324 36.72 -8.48 -18.60
C VAL A 324 37.77 -7.53 -18.03
N THR A 325 37.91 -6.37 -18.68
CA THR A 325 38.88 -5.30 -18.37
C THR A 325 38.33 -4.24 -17.41
N VAL A 326 37.05 -4.31 -17.07
CA VAL A 326 36.41 -3.42 -16.09
C VAL A 326 36.69 -3.90 -14.66
N ALA A 327 36.73 -2.95 -13.73
CA ALA A 327 36.92 -3.25 -12.31
C ALA A 327 35.70 -3.98 -11.73
N ASP A 328 35.90 -4.74 -10.65
CA ASP A 328 34.83 -5.57 -10.08
C ASP A 328 33.63 -4.72 -9.69
N ASN A 329 33.86 -3.54 -9.10
CA ASN A 329 32.86 -2.53 -8.72
C ASN A 329 32.13 -1.83 -9.89
N GLN A 330 32.41 -2.26 -11.12
CA GLN A 330 31.74 -1.82 -12.35
C GLN A 330 30.99 -2.99 -13.00
N LEU A 331 30.86 -4.14 -12.33
CA LEU A 331 30.18 -5.32 -12.85
C LEU A 331 28.79 -5.46 -12.22
N ARG A 332 27.79 -5.60 -13.06
CA ARG A 332 26.41 -5.93 -12.70
C ARG A 332 25.99 -7.24 -13.36
N MET A 333 25.69 -8.26 -12.57
CA MET A 333 25.17 -9.54 -13.08
C MET A 333 23.68 -9.66 -12.80
N GLU A 334 22.86 -9.74 -13.84
CA GLU A 334 21.42 -9.85 -13.76
C GLU A 334 20.99 -11.28 -14.10
N PHE A 335 20.37 -11.97 -13.15
CA PHE A 335 19.85 -13.33 -13.30
C PHE A 335 18.41 -13.27 -13.77
N TYR A 336 18.12 -13.94 -14.87
CA TYR A 336 16.81 -14.00 -15.50
C TYR A 336 16.30 -15.43 -15.57
N ARG A 337 14.98 -15.56 -15.47
CA ARG A 337 14.28 -16.81 -15.82
C ARG A 337 14.05 -16.85 -17.34
N GLU A 338 14.49 -17.93 -18.00
CA GLU A 338 14.38 -18.07 -19.47
C GLU A 338 12.92 -18.03 -19.97
N ARG A 339 12.01 -18.64 -19.20
CA ARG A 339 10.62 -18.85 -19.61
C ARG A 339 9.81 -17.56 -19.78
N ASP A 340 10.02 -16.58 -18.90
CA ASP A 340 9.20 -15.36 -18.83
C ASP A 340 10.04 -14.07 -18.85
N ASN A 341 11.36 -14.19 -18.99
CA ASN A 341 12.33 -13.08 -18.94
C ASN A 341 12.24 -12.24 -17.67
N THR A 342 11.77 -12.82 -16.57
CA THR A 342 11.72 -12.13 -15.28
C THR A 342 13.11 -11.98 -14.69
N LEU A 343 13.48 -10.76 -14.31
CA LEU A 343 14.67 -10.49 -13.50
C LEU A 343 14.46 -11.02 -12.09
N LEU A 344 15.25 -11.99 -11.67
CA LEU A 344 15.13 -12.67 -10.38
C LEU A 344 16.06 -12.08 -9.33
N TYR A 345 17.28 -11.73 -9.74
CA TYR A 345 18.31 -11.29 -8.83
C TYR A 345 19.37 -10.48 -9.58
N THR A 346 19.95 -9.50 -8.90
CA THR A 346 21.06 -8.73 -9.46
C THR A 346 22.20 -8.70 -8.45
N CYS A 347 23.39 -9.01 -8.92
CA CYS A 347 24.62 -8.91 -8.16
C CYS A 347 25.44 -7.74 -8.67
N TYR A 348 26.10 -7.08 -7.73
CA TYR A 348 27.01 -5.98 -8.01
C TYR A 348 28.38 -6.34 -7.47
N ASP A 349 29.41 -5.77 -8.08
CA ASP A 349 30.76 -5.63 -7.51
C ASP A 349 31.52 -6.94 -7.30
N ALA A 350 31.25 -7.95 -8.12
CA ALA A 350 31.89 -9.25 -8.02
C ALA A 350 32.06 -9.90 -9.38
N ARG A 351 33.15 -10.67 -9.55
CA ARG A 351 33.35 -11.59 -10.69
C ARG A 351 32.67 -12.94 -10.53
N THR A 352 32.16 -13.23 -9.35
CA THR A 352 31.41 -14.45 -9.05
C THR A 352 30.18 -14.07 -8.24
N CYS A 353 29.01 -14.54 -8.65
CA CYS A 353 27.79 -14.36 -7.87
C CYS A 353 27.00 -15.65 -7.72
N ASN A 354 26.52 -15.89 -6.49
CA ASN A 354 25.64 -16.99 -6.17
C ASN A 354 24.22 -16.48 -5.92
N TYR A 355 23.23 -17.12 -6.54
CA TYR A 355 21.81 -16.85 -6.31
C TYR A 355 21.06 -18.16 -6.08
N THR A 356 20.28 -18.23 -5.01
CA THR A 356 19.41 -19.38 -4.74
C THR A 356 18.04 -19.16 -5.39
N ALA A 357 17.77 -19.87 -6.47
CA ALA A 357 16.50 -19.82 -7.19
C ALA A 357 15.57 -20.93 -6.68
N GLN A 358 14.32 -20.57 -6.36
CA GLN A 358 13.25 -21.54 -6.11
C GLN A 358 12.70 -22.06 -7.44
N ILE A 359 12.65 -23.38 -7.62
CA ILE A 359 12.19 -24.03 -8.84
C ILE A 359 10.75 -24.47 -8.68
N ASN A 360 9.85 -23.91 -9.48
CA ASN A 360 8.43 -24.22 -9.42
C ASN A 360 7.93 -24.68 -10.79
N ALA A 361 7.21 -25.79 -10.78
CA ALA A 361 6.48 -26.27 -11.94
C ALA A 361 5.32 -25.31 -12.27
N VAL A 362 5.04 -25.19 -13.54
CA VAL A 362 3.93 -24.40 -14.10
C VAL A 362 3.26 -25.21 -15.20
N ASN A 363 1.96 -24.97 -15.41
CA ASN A 363 1.17 -25.69 -16.41
C ASN A 363 1.91 -25.74 -17.77
N GLY A 364 2.28 -26.96 -18.17
CA GLY A 364 2.94 -27.22 -19.46
C GLY A 364 4.47 -27.12 -19.48
N SER A 365 5.17 -26.92 -18.34
CA SER A 365 6.64 -26.94 -18.31
C SER A 365 7.19 -27.79 -17.16
N ASN A 366 7.95 -28.83 -17.50
CA ASN A 366 8.62 -29.74 -16.58
C ASN A 366 10.12 -29.46 -16.42
N SER A 367 10.58 -28.31 -16.91
CA SER A 367 11.97 -27.90 -16.79
C SER A 367 12.09 -26.40 -16.66
N GLU A 368 13.13 -25.95 -15.96
CA GLU A 368 13.45 -24.55 -15.81
C GLU A 368 14.89 -24.29 -16.27
N ARG A 369 15.14 -23.10 -16.77
CA ARG A 369 16.48 -22.65 -17.15
C ARG A 369 16.60 -21.16 -16.86
N PHE A 370 17.81 -20.76 -16.54
CA PHE A 370 18.14 -19.39 -16.20
C PHE A 370 19.24 -18.90 -17.13
N TYR A 371 19.31 -17.59 -17.29
CA TYR A 371 20.45 -16.95 -17.92
C TYR A 371 20.91 -15.75 -17.11
N VAL A 372 22.18 -15.41 -17.25
CA VAL A 372 22.77 -14.23 -16.62
C VAL A 372 23.23 -13.27 -17.72
N ILE A 373 22.88 -12.00 -17.57
CA ILE A 373 23.46 -10.92 -18.37
C ILE A 373 24.43 -10.17 -17.47
N VAL A 374 25.63 -9.92 -17.99
CA VAL A 374 26.68 -9.19 -17.26
C VAL A 374 26.87 -7.86 -17.96
N LYS A 375 26.73 -6.79 -17.19
CA LYS A 375 26.73 -5.41 -17.64
C LYS A 375 27.77 -4.59 -16.88
N ASN A 376 28.17 -3.48 -17.47
CA ASN A 376 28.93 -2.44 -16.78
C ASN A 376 28.06 -1.22 -16.48
N ASP A 377 28.67 -0.20 -15.88
CA ASP A 377 28.02 1.07 -15.54
C ASP A 377 27.49 1.82 -16.77
N ASN A 378 28.06 1.57 -17.96
CA ASN A 378 27.57 2.09 -19.24
C ASN A 378 26.40 1.27 -19.82
N ASN A 379 25.93 0.24 -19.12
CA ASN A 379 24.94 -0.72 -19.59
C ASN A 379 25.37 -1.47 -20.87
N GLU A 380 26.66 -1.46 -21.19
CA GLU A 380 27.25 -2.37 -22.17
C GLU A 380 27.14 -3.78 -21.60
N GLN A 381 26.93 -4.78 -22.46
CA GLN A 381 26.72 -6.16 -22.03
C GLN A 381 27.69 -7.09 -22.75
N ILE A 382 28.20 -8.07 -22.01
CA ILE A 382 28.86 -9.23 -22.62
C ILE A 382 27.80 -10.31 -22.92
N PRO A 383 28.08 -11.28 -23.82
CA PRO A 383 27.13 -12.32 -24.17
C PRO A 383 26.56 -13.03 -22.93
N ALA A 384 25.25 -13.28 -22.96
CA ALA A 384 24.54 -13.94 -21.87
C ALA A 384 24.98 -15.41 -21.74
N ALA A 385 25.17 -15.86 -20.50
CA ALA A 385 25.42 -17.26 -20.21
C ALA A 385 24.18 -17.93 -19.64
N TYR A 386 23.93 -19.15 -20.07
CA TYR A 386 22.76 -19.92 -19.68
C TYR A 386 23.16 -21.05 -18.74
N SER A 387 22.33 -21.31 -17.73
CA SER A 387 22.45 -22.50 -16.91
C SER A 387 22.21 -23.76 -17.74
N SER A 388 22.64 -24.91 -17.23
CA SER A 388 22.05 -26.18 -17.65
C SER A 388 20.53 -26.14 -17.42
N ARG A 389 19.77 -26.82 -18.29
CA ARG A 389 18.33 -26.99 -18.09
C ARG A 389 18.10 -27.92 -16.90
N ILE A 390 17.24 -27.51 -15.99
CA ILE A 390 16.96 -28.18 -14.72
C ILE A 390 15.62 -28.91 -14.87
N SER A 391 15.63 -30.23 -14.76
CA SER A 391 14.43 -31.06 -14.80
C SER A 391 13.69 -31.00 -13.47
N ILE A 392 12.37 -30.80 -13.51
CA ILE A 392 11.51 -30.74 -12.33
C ILE A 392 10.83 -32.10 -12.15
N ASN A 393 11.17 -32.80 -11.07
CA ASN A 393 10.53 -34.02 -10.61
C ASN A 393 9.35 -33.67 -9.69
N ASN A 394 8.42 -34.60 -9.47
CA ASN A 394 7.27 -34.39 -8.57
C ASN A 394 6.46 -33.11 -8.91
N ILE A 395 6.23 -32.86 -10.20
CA ILE A 395 5.33 -31.79 -10.70
C ILE A 395 3.89 -31.94 -10.16
N ASN A 396 3.58 -33.09 -9.56
CA ASN A 396 2.29 -33.40 -8.98
C ASN A 396 2.47 -33.79 -7.51
N ASN A 397 2.04 -32.92 -6.60
CA ASN A 397 1.05 -33.37 -5.62
C ASN A 397 -0.34 -32.87 -6.03
N ASN A 398 -0.61 -32.71 -7.33
CA ASN A 398 -1.98 -32.78 -7.85
C ASN A 398 -2.47 -34.23 -7.70
N GLY A 399 -2.72 -34.61 -6.45
CA GLY A 399 -3.39 -35.83 -6.08
C GLY A 399 -4.80 -35.50 -5.65
N THR A 400 -5.75 -36.36 -6.02
CA THR A 400 -7.02 -36.47 -5.31
C THR A 400 -6.70 -36.78 -3.85
N GLY A 401 -7.00 -35.87 -2.95
CA GLY A 401 -6.64 -36.03 -1.54
C GLY A 401 -7.57 -35.31 -0.58
N ILE A 402 -8.52 -34.53 -1.11
CA ILE A 402 -9.70 -34.12 -0.37
C ILE A 402 -10.69 -35.28 -0.44
N THR A 403 -11.03 -35.87 0.71
CA THR A 403 -12.17 -36.78 0.80
C THR A 403 -13.43 -35.99 1.12
N SER A 404 -14.51 -36.36 0.47
CA SER A 404 -15.85 -35.83 0.73
C SER A 404 -16.74 -36.92 1.32
N SER A 405 -17.73 -36.55 2.13
CA SER A 405 -18.69 -37.49 2.73
C SER A 405 -19.52 -38.32 1.73
N ALA A 406 -19.64 -37.84 0.48
CA ALA A 406 -20.33 -38.41 -0.66
C ALA A 406 -19.79 -37.78 -1.97
N THR A 407 -20.14 -38.36 -3.12
CA THR A 407 -19.73 -37.90 -4.47
C THR A 407 -20.79 -37.08 -5.19
N SER A 408 -22.00 -36.94 -4.61
CA SER A 408 -23.09 -36.13 -5.14
C SER A 408 -23.86 -35.44 -4.02
N TYR A 409 -24.24 -34.18 -4.22
CA TYR A 409 -24.95 -33.37 -3.23
C TYR A 409 -26.01 -32.49 -3.86
N THR A 410 -27.20 -32.47 -3.28
CA THR A 410 -28.21 -31.47 -3.60
C THR A 410 -27.83 -30.10 -3.02
N GLU A 411 -28.28 -29.02 -3.65
CA GLU A 411 -28.00 -27.65 -3.19
C GLU A 411 -28.36 -27.48 -1.70
N ASN A 412 -27.46 -26.87 -0.92
CA ASN A 412 -27.55 -26.70 0.53
C ASN A 412 -27.56 -28.00 1.37
N GLN A 413 -27.26 -29.15 0.79
CA GLN A 413 -27.01 -30.36 1.56
C GLN A 413 -25.66 -30.26 2.30
N GLN A 414 -25.61 -30.68 3.56
CA GLN A 414 -24.34 -30.73 4.30
C GLN A 414 -23.39 -31.75 3.67
N MET A 415 -22.13 -31.35 3.55
CA MET A 415 -21.03 -32.15 3.05
C MET A 415 -19.80 -31.94 3.92
N THR A 416 -19.05 -33.00 4.20
CA THR A 416 -17.80 -32.89 4.96
C THR A 416 -16.63 -32.99 4.00
N LEU A 417 -15.75 -32.01 4.01
CA LEU A 417 -14.47 -32.01 3.30
C LEU A 417 -13.34 -32.30 4.29
N SER A 418 -12.49 -33.26 3.97
CA SER A 418 -11.35 -33.65 4.80
C SER A 418 -10.08 -33.75 3.97
N VAL A 419 -8.96 -33.24 4.48
CA VAL A 419 -7.65 -33.30 3.81
C VAL A 419 -6.54 -33.47 4.83
N ASN A 420 -5.53 -34.25 4.47
CA ASN A 420 -4.33 -34.46 5.27
C ASN A 420 -3.07 -34.20 4.44
N PHE A 421 -2.20 -33.32 4.90
CA PHE A 421 -0.86 -33.04 4.38
C PHE A 421 0.19 -33.65 5.30
N SER A 422 0.20 -34.97 5.42
CA SER A 422 1.09 -35.71 6.34
C SER A 422 2.59 -35.48 6.08
N ASP A 423 2.94 -35.04 4.88
CA ASP A 423 4.29 -34.64 4.44
C ASP A 423 4.67 -33.20 4.85
N GLN A 424 3.75 -32.44 5.43
CA GLN A 424 3.91 -31.04 5.78
C GLN A 424 3.86 -30.80 7.30
N SER A 425 4.42 -29.67 7.76
CA SER A 425 4.53 -29.34 9.18
C SER A 425 3.17 -29.05 9.84
N SER A 426 3.01 -29.42 11.11
CA SER A 426 1.77 -29.14 11.87
C SER A 426 1.58 -27.65 12.21
N TYR A 427 2.57 -26.80 11.95
CA TYR A 427 2.48 -25.38 12.32
C TYR A 427 1.88 -24.50 11.23
N GLY A 428 1.66 -24.97 10.00
CA GLY A 428 1.08 -24.16 8.92
C GLY A 428 -0.44 -23.97 8.97
N TYR A 429 -1.02 -23.41 7.90
CA TYR A 429 -2.47 -23.31 7.72
C TYR A 429 -2.92 -23.89 6.37
N ILE A 430 -4.14 -24.40 6.31
CA ILE A 430 -4.76 -25.01 5.12
C ILE A 430 -5.97 -24.17 4.72
N GLN A 431 -6.06 -23.78 3.45
CA GLN A 431 -7.22 -23.10 2.87
C GLN A 431 -7.96 -24.03 1.91
N TYR A 432 -9.25 -24.22 2.11
CA TYR A 432 -10.14 -24.76 1.09
C TYR A 432 -10.58 -23.64 0.15
N VAL A 433 -10.53 -23.91 -1.14
CA VAL A 433 -10.86 -22.99 -2.23
C VAL A 433 -11.82 -23.68 -3.18
N ASP A 434 -12.94 -23.02 -3.51
CA ASP A 434 -13.83 -23.48 -4.58
C ASP A 434 -13.18 -23.13 -5.93
N LEU A 435 -12.91 -24.13 -6.77
CA LEU A 435 -12.17 -23.91 -8.02
C LEU A 435 -12.98 -23.18 -9.08
N ARG A 436 -14.32 -23.12 -8.95
CA ARG A 436 -15.20 -22.48 -9.94
C ARG A 436 -15.10 -20.95 -9.89
N ASN A 437 -14.85 -20.39 -8.71
CA ASN A 437 -14.77 -18.95 -8.46
C ASN A 437 -13.47 -18.52 -7.75
N ASN A 438 -12.59 -19.48 -7.41
CA ASN A 438 -11.34 -19.29 -6.67
C ASN A 438 -11.54 -18.63 -5.28
N ASN A 439 -12.73 -18.72 -4.70
CA ASN A 439 -13.02 -18.16 -3.38
C ASN A 439 -12.56 -19.10 -2.27
N ILE A 440 -12.01 -18.53 -1.20
CA ILE A 440 -11.66 -19.27 0.00
C ILE A 440 -12.95 -19.61 0.74
N VAL A 441 -13.19 -20.91 0.92
CA VAL A 441 -14.37 -21.45 1.59
C VAL A 441 -14.13 -21.57 3.09
N TYR A 442 -12.93 -21.99 3.49
CA TYR A 442 -12.58 -22.17 4.90
C TYR A 442 -11.06 -22.20 5.11
N THR A 443 -10.58 -21.82 6.30
CA THR A 443 -9.17 -21.90 6.68
C THR A 443 -9.00 -22.62 8.02
N CYS A 444 -8.16 -23.66 8.04
CA CYS A 444 -7.70 -24.32 9.26
C CYS A 444 -6.30 -23.81 9.62
N TYR A 445 -6.10 -23.35 10.87
CA TYR A 445 -4.81 -22.83 11.33
C TYR A 445 -4.05 -23.84 12.20
N ASN A 446 -2.71 -23.74 12.19
CA ASN A 446 -1.79 -24.54 12.99
C ASN A 446 -2.07 -26.04 12.89
N THR A 447 -2.25 -26.53 11.67
CA THR A 447 -2.51 -27.93 11.42
C THR A 447 -2.09 -28.36 10.02
N ASN A 448 -1.70 -29.62 9.88
CA ASN A 448 -1.52 -30.30 8.60
C ASN A 448 -2.72 -31.20 8.23
N TYR A 449 -3.75 -31.24 9.08
CA TYR A 449 -5.02 -31.94 8.85
C TYR A 449 -6.19 -30.97 9.04
N CYS A 450 -7.10 -30.92 8.06
CA CYS A 450 -8.26 -30.04 8.09
C CYS A 450 -9.52 -30.83 7.78
N ASN A 451 -10.52 -30.70 8.64
CA ASN A 451 -11.85 -31.28 8.47
C ASN A 451 -12.88 -30.16 8.62
N TYR A 452 -13.74 -30.01 7.61
CA TYR A 452 -14.67 -28.89 7.50
C TYR A 452 -16.04 -29.36 7.01
N VAL A 453 -17.09 -29.01 7.76
CA VAL A 453 -18.48 -29.21 7.35
C VAL A 453 -18.92 -28.00 6.53
N HIS A 454 -19.20 -28.24 5.26
CA HIS A 454 -19.63 -27.26 4.28
C HIS A 454 -21.05 -27.54 3.81
N TYR A 455 -21.73 -26.55 3.26
CA TYR A 455 -23.01 -26.75 2.58
C TYR A 455 -22.76 -26.77 1.08
N ALA A 456 -23.28 -27.78 0.39
CA ALA A 456 -23.11 -27.93 -1.05
C ALA A 456 -23.60 -26.66 -1.78
N PRO A 457 -22.74 -26.03 -2.58
CA PRO A 457 -23.03 -24.74 -3.15
C PRO A 457 -24.05 -24.83 -4.29
N SER A 458 -24.66 -23.70 -4.61
CA SER A 458 -25.48 -23.55 -5.81
C SER A 458 -24.64 -23.73 -7.09
N ARG A 459 -25.31 -24.06 -8.19
CA ARG A 459 -24.65 -24.17 -9.51
C ARG A 459 -24.23 -22.79 -9.99
N ILE A 460 -23.02 -22.69 -10.53
CA ILE A 460 -22.50 -21.50 -11.21
C ILE A 460 -22.48 -21.84 -12.71
N ASN A 461 -22.98 -20.96 -13.58
CA ASN A 461 -22.89 -21.11 -15.05
C ASN A 461 -23.37 -22.47 -15.61
N ASN A 462 -24.39 -23.09 -15.02
CA ASN A 462 -24.87 -24.45 -15.35
C ASN A 462 -23.87 -25.60 -15.12
N GLU A 463 -22.76 -25.38 -14.44
CA GLU A 463 -21.82 -26.46 -14.07
C GLU A 463 -22.53 -27.51 -13.19
N THR A 464 -22.44 -28.77 -13.61
CA THR A 464 -23.06 -29.91 -12.92
C THR A 464 -22.14 -30.55 -11.89
N THR A 465 -20.90 -30.06 -11.79
CA THR A 465 -19.89 -30.54 -10.84
C THR A 465 -19.22 -29.37 -10.12
N VAL A 466 -18.75 -29.62 -8.90
CA VAL A 466 -17.88 -28.71 -8.16
C VAL A 466 -16.60 -29.44 -7.77
N ARG A 467 -15.47 -28.73 -7.82
CA ARG A 467 -14.19 -29.19 -7.28
C ARG A 467 -13.66 -28.19 -6.28
N TYR A 468 -13.04 -28.73 -5.24
CA TYR A 468 -12.34 -27.94 -4.22
C TYR A 468 -10.84 -28.18 -4.30
N SER A 469 -10.08 -27.16 -3.95
CA SER A 469 -8.63 -27.19 -3.79
C SER A 469 -8.28 -26.85 -2.35
N ALA A 470 -7.53 -27.73 -1.69
CA ALA A 470 -6.94 -27.50 -0.39
C ALA A 470 -5.50 -27.06 -0.59
N ARG A 471 -5.13 -25.88 -0.10
CA ARG A 471 -3.80 -25.28 -0.25
C ARG A 471 -3.14 -25.18 1.12
N TYR A 472 -1.99 -25.81 1.29
CA TYR A 472 -1.21 -25.73 2.53
C TYR A 472 -0.16 -24.62 2.43
N TYR A 473 -0.10 -23.76 3.45
CA TYR A 473 0.86 -22.68 3.60
C TYR A 473 1.66 -22.90 4.87
N ALA A 474 2.99 -22.77 4.79
CA ALA A 474 3.80 -22.69 5.99
C ALA A 474 3.62 -21.31 6.65
N ASN A 475 3.71 -21.25 7.99
CA ASN A 475 3.65 -19.97 8.69
C ASN A 475 4.73 -19.03 8.16
N ASN A 476 4.32 -17.80 7.82
CA ASN A 476 5.15 -16.72 7.25
C ASN A 476 5.41 -16.78 5.74
N GLU A 477 4.69 -17.62 4.98
CA GLU A 477 4.77 -17.64 3.51
C GLU A 477 3.49 -17.15 2.83
N ASN A 478 3.66 -16.39 1.75
CA ASN A 478 2.55 -15.86 0.92
C ASN A 478 2.18 -16.79 -0.25
N TYR A 479 2.81 -17.96 -0.36
CA TYR A 479 2.55 -18.95 -1.40
C TYR A 479 2.28 -20.32 -0.77
N TYR A 480 1.42 -21.13 -1.40
CA TYR A 480 1.13 -22.47 -0.91
C TYR A 480 2.26 -23.43 -1.31
N ARG A 481 2.70 -24.27 -0.37
CA ARG A 481 3.75 -25.28 -0.60
C ARG A 481 3.22 -26.56 -1.22
N ALA A 482 1.95 -26.87 -0.94
CA ALA A 482 1.30 -28.06 -1.45
C ALA A 482 -0.19 -27.76 -1.72
N THR A 483 -0.75 -28.46 -2.70
CA THR A 483 -2.18 -28.42 -3.00
C THR A 483 -2.70 -29.84 -3.11
N LYS A 484 -3.95 -30.08 -2.73
CA LYS A 484 -4.70 -31.32 -3.02
C LYS A 484 -6.07 -30.93 -3.53
N GLU A 485 -6.60 -31.65 -4.51
CA GLU A 485 -7.94 -31.37 -5.03
C GLU A 485 -8.93 -32.47 -4.65
N SER A 486 -10.22 -32.15 -4.69
CA SER A 486 -11.28 -33.15 -4.67
C SER A 486 -11.48 -33.72 -6.06
N THR A 487 -12.06 -34.92 -6.14
CA THR A 487 -12.71 -35.36 -7.38
C THR A 487 -13.88 -34.44 -7.73
N ASP A 488 -14.41 -34.55 -8.95
CA ASP A 488 -15.67 -33.90 -9.31
C ASP A 488 -16.79 -34.36 -8.37
N LEU A 489 -17.44 -33.40 -7.70
CA LEU A 489 -18.60 -33.65 -6.87
C LEU A 489 -19.84 -33.22 -7.64
N TYR A 490 -20.72 -34.18 -7.93
CA TYR A 490 -21.90 -33.92 -8.76
C TYR A 490 -22.95 -33.12 -7.99
N LEU A 491 -23.45 -32.05 -8.61
CA LEU A 491 -24.55 -31.23 -8.11
C LEU A 491 -25.79 -31.51 -8.97
N PRO A 492 -26.72 -32.40 -8.57
CA PRO A 492 -27.96 -32.65 -9.31
C PRO A 492 -28.78 -31.35 -9.42
N SER A 493 -29.41 -31.09 -10.57
CA SER A 493 -30.24 -29.90 -10.74
C SER A 493 -31.50 -30.06 -9.90
N THR A 494 -31.73 -29.16 -8.95
CA THR A 494 -32.97 -29.19 -8.15
C THR A 494 -34.05 -28.25 -8.65
N THR A 495 -33.79 -27.21 -9.46
CA THR A 495 -34.88 -26.41 -10.08
C THR A 495 -34.45 -25.63 -11.34
N ASN A 496 -35.38 -25.58 -12.31
CA ASN A 496 -35.37 -24.77 -13.53
C ASN A 496 -35.53 -23.28 -13.17
N ASN A 497 -34.48 -22.46 -13.22
CA ASN A 497 -34.59 -21.02 -13.05
C ASN A 497 -33.97 -20.29 -14.24
N ASN A 498 -34.75 -20.17 -15.32
CA ASN A 498 -34.38 -19.46 -16.54
C ASN A 498 -34.64 -17.95 -16.37
N TYR A 499 -33.88 -17.28 -15.52
CA TYR A 499 -33.97 -15.83 -15.31
C TYR A 499 -33.57 -15.10 -16.60
N GLN A 500 -34.31 -14.05 -16.98
CA GLN A 500 -33.95 -13.25 -18.16
C GLN A 500 -34.00 -11.76 -17.84
N LEU A 501 -32.95 -11.04 -18.27
CA LEU A 501 -32.91 -9.58 -18.26
C LEU A 501 -33.15 -9.03 -19.67
N THR A 502 -33.98 -8.00 -19.76
CA THR A 502 -34.15 -7.17 -20.96
C THR A 502 -33.85 -5.71 -20.61
N THR A 503 -33.16 -5.03 -21.53
CA THR A 503 -32.75 -3.63 -21.40
C THR A 503 -33.32 -2.84 -22.56
N SER A 504 -33.81 -1.64 -22.29
CA SER A 504 -34.24 -0.69 -23.33
C SER A 504 -33.90 0.74 -22.94
N ALA A 505 -33.66 1.57 -23.95
CA ALA A 505 -33.45 3.01 -23.82
C ALA A 505 -34.46 3.73 -24.71
N SER A 506 -34.99 4.86 -24.24
CA SER A 506 -36.02 5.63 -24.96
C SER A 506 -35.47 6.36 -26.19
N LYS A 507 -34.15 6.52 -26.27
CA LYS A 507 -33.40 7.18 -27.37
C LYS A 507 -32.09 6.43 -27.58
N SER A 508 -31.60 6.35 -28.82
CA SER A 508 -30.27 5.81 -29.15
C SER A 508 -29.33 6.87 -29.71
N TYR A 509 -29.85 8.08 -29.95
CA TYR A 509 -29.14 9.24 -30.47
C TYR A 509 -29.61 10.46 -29.70
N ILE A 510 -28.69 11.26 -29.17
CA ILE A 510 -29.00 12.41 -28.31
C ILE A 510 -28.06 13.59 -28.57
N ALA A 511 -28.55 14.79 -28.27
CA ALA A 511 -27.68 15.92 -28.01
C ALA A 511 -27.00 15.78 -26.64
N ASN A 512 -25.87 16.46 -26.44
CA ASN A 512 -25.23 16.51 -25.12
C ASN A 512 -26.19 17.09 -24.06
N GLY A 513 -26.43 16.37 -22.97
CA GLY A 513 -27.29 16.78 -21.86
C GLY A 513 -28.77 16.47 -22.06
N GLU A 514 -29.14 15.73 -23.09
CA GLU A 514 -30.53 15.36 -23.34
C GLU A 514 -31.02 14.24 -22.41
N SER A 515 -32.31 14.27 -22.05
CA SER A 515 -32.92 13.28 -21.17
C SER A 515 -33.21 11.96 -21.89
N VAL A 516 -32.80 10.84 -21.28
CA VAL A 516 -33.01 9.45 -21.74
C VAL A 516 -33.64 8.62 -20.63
N GLY A 517 -34.69 7.88 -20.97
CA GLY A 517 -35.31 6.88 -20.10
C GLY A 517 -34.74 5.49 -20.35
N PHE A 518 -34.28 4.83 -19.30
CA PHE A 518 -33.76 3.46 -19.28
C PHE A 518 -34.73 2.55 -18.53
N THR A 519 -35.02 1.39 -19.11
CA THR A 519 -35.83 0.34 -18.47
C THR A 519 -35.05 -0.97 -18.42
N LEU A 520 -34.87 -1.49 -17.21
CA LEU A 520 -34.34 -2.83 -16.94
C LEU A 520 -35.49 -3.71 -16.46
N GLN A 521 -35.79 -4.78 -17.18
CA GLN A 521 -36.89 -5.69 -16.87
C GLN A 521 -36.36 -7.11 -16.62
N LEU A 522 -36.91 -7.74 -15.58
CA LEU A 522 -36.62 -9.09 -15.13
C LEU A 522 -37.81 -10.01 -15.38
N MET A 523 -37.55 -11.13 -16.07
CA MET A 523 -38.49 -12.23 -16.24
C MET A 523 -38.07 -13.43 -15.38
N ASN A 524 -39.05 -14.15 -14.85
CA ASN A 524 -38.89 -15.28 -13.93
C ASN A 524 -38.17 -14.88 -12.63
N ALA A 525 -38.62 -13.83 -11.94
CA ALA A 525 -37.91 -13.30 -10.77
C ALA A 525 -37.59 -14.36 -9.69
N PRO A 526 -36.44 -14.25 -8.98
CA PRO A 526 -36.11 -15.13 -7.86
C PRO A 526 -37.21 -15.14 -6.80
N SER A 527 -37.42 -16.29 -6.16
CA SER A 527 -38.34 -16.44 -5.03
C SER A 527 -37.80 -15.83 -3.73
N THR A 528 -36.49 -15.54 -3.68
CA THR A 528 -35.79 -14.88 -2.57
C THR A 528 -35.61 -13.38 -2.84
N SER A 529 -35.23 -12.59 -1.83
CA SER A 529 -35.02 -11.15 -2.04
C SER A 529 -33.89 -10.88 -3.03
N TYR A 530 -34.12 -9.92 -3.93
CA TYR A 530 -33.20 -9.52 -5.00
C TYR A 530 -33.28 -8.02 -5.24
N ARG A 531 -32.33 -7.49 -6.02
CA ARG A 531 -32.38 -6.10 -6.49
C ARG A 531 -31.86 -5.97 -7.92
N LEU A 532 -32.45 -5.02 -8.63
CA LEU A 532 -32.02 -4.55 -9.93
C LEU A 532 -31.21 -3.27 -9.77
N GLU A 533 -30.08 -3.17 -10.47
CA GLU A 533 -29.21 -2.01 -10.43
C GLU A 533 -28.87 -1.54 -11.85
N ILE A 534 -28.85 -0.22 -12.06
CA ILE A 534 -28.45 0.41 -13.32
C ILE A 534 -27.21 1.27 -13.07
N TYR A 535 -26.17 1.06 -13.87
CA TYR A 535 -24.90 1.79 -13.83
C TYR A 535 -24.64 2.55 -15.12
N ASP A 536 -24.02 3.73 -15.00
CA ASP A 536 -23.58 4.53 -16.14
C ASP A 536 -22.29 4.01 -16.78
N GLN A 537 -21.84 4.66 -17.87
CA GLN A 537 -20.62 4.26 -18.58
C GLN A 537 -19.32 4.39 -17.76
N ASN A 538 -19.36 5.11 -16.63
CA ASN A 538 -18.21 5.30 -15.74
C ASN A 538 -18.24 4.34 -14.53
N GLY A 539 -19.22 3.42 -14.48
CA GLY A 539 -19.39 2.47 -13.38
C GLY A 539 -20.01 3.09 -12.13
N SER A 540 -20.64 4.26 -12.22
CA SER A 540 -21.40 4.84 -11.11
C SER A 540 -22.83 4.31 -11.08
N MET A 541 -23.32 3.92 -9.90
CA MET A 541 -24.69 3.44 -9.73
C MET A 541 -25.68 4.62 -9.87
N ARG A 542 -26.69 4.44 -10.72
CA ARG A 542 -27.69 5.47 -11.03
C ARG A 542 -29.08 5.14 -10.52
N ALA A 543 -29.44 3.86 -10.49
CA ALA A 543 -30.73 3.42 -9.92
C ALA A 543 -30.59 2.06 -9.22
N ILE A 544 -31.40 1.88 -8.18
CA ILE A 544 -31.57 0.64 -7.43
C ILE A 544 -33.07 0.39 -7.23
N CYS A 545 -33.53 -0.81 -7.59
CA CYS A 545 -34.91 -1.22 -7.41
C CYS A 545 -34.94 -2.59 -6.73
N VAL A 546 -35.56 -2.67 -5.56
CA VAL A 546 -35.51 -3.86 -4.69
C VAL A 546 -36.80 -4.65 -4.81
N ASN A 547 -36.70 -5.96 -5.06
CA ASN A 547 -37.82 -6.89 -5.17
C ASN A 547 -38.88 -6.49 -6.21
N THR A 548 -38.49 -5.78 -7.28
CA THR A 548 -39.37 -5.41 -8.39
C THR A 548 -38.90 -6.02 -9.70
N THR A 549 -39.84 -6.39 -10.58
CA THR A 549 -39.54 -6.94 -11.91
C THR A 549 -39.14 -5.88 -12.93
N ASN A 550 -39.36 -4.59 -12.65
CA ASN A 550 -38.97 -3.48 -13.50
C ASN A 550 -38.18 -2.46 -12.68
N CYS A 551 -37.13 -1.90 -13.28
CA CYS A 551 -36.35 -0.79 -12.75
C CYS A 551 -36.21 0.30 -13.81
N TYR A 552 -36.62 1.51 -13.45
CA TYR A 552 -36.68 2.66 -14.36
C TYR A 552 -35.68 3.73 -13.91
N LEU A 553 -35.01 4.35 -14.87
CA LEU A 553 -34.14 5.49 -14.66
C LEU A 553 -34.44 6.51 -15.77
N THR A 554 -34.62 7.78 -15.43
CA THR A 554 -34.65 8.85 -16.43
C THR A 554 -33.62 9.88 -16.02
N GLU A 555 -32.66 10.16 -16.89
CA GLU A 555 -31.62 11.13 -16.59
C GLU A 555 -31.08 11.84 -17.83
N ASN A 556 -30.44 12.98 -17.60
CA ASN A 556 -29.75 13.74 -18.64
C ASN A 556 -28.38 13.13 -18.89
N VAL A 557 -28.17 12.60 -20.09
CA VAL A 557 -26.94 11.91 -20.47
C VAL A 557 -25.96 12.94 -21.04
N ASN A 558 -24.82 13.11 -20.36
CA ASN A 558 -23.80 14.09 -20.72
C ASN A 558 -22.57 13.41 -21.33
N LYS A 559 -21.96 14.09 -22.29
CA LYS A 559 -20.68 13.73 -22.91
C LYS A 559 -19.55 14.04 -21.94
N SER A 560 -18.70 13.06 -21.66
CA SER A 560 -17.43 13.29 -20.95
C SER A 560 -16.31 13.50 -21.98
N GLY A 561 -15.75 14.71 -22.05
CA GLY A 561 -14.67 15.06 -22.96
C GLY A 561 -15.02 14.82 -24.43
N SER A 562 -14.22 13.98 -25.12
CA SER A 562 -14.38 13.69 -26.56
C SER A 562 -15.30 12.50 -26.87
N GLN A 563 -16.00 11.91 -25.89
CA GLN A 563 -16.86 10.74 -26.09
C GLN A 563 -17.90 10.93 -27.23
N SER A 564 -18.01 9.95 -28.12
CA SER A 564 -19.02 9.89 -29.18
C SER A 564 -20.21 8.98 -28.83
N THR A 565 -20.07 8.13 -27.81
CA THR A 565 -21.13 7.24 -27.33
C THR A 565 -21.12 7.10 -25.80
N ALA A 566 -22.23 6.63 -25.25
CA ALA A 566 -22.42 6.22 -23.86
C ALA A 566 -23.14 4.87 -23.83
N GLN A 567 -22.74 3.96 -22.94
CA GLN A 567 -23.40 2.66 -22.77
C GLN A 567 -23.57 2.34 -21.29
N TYR A 568 -24.80 2.03 -20.90
CA TYR A 568 -25.19 1.71 -19.53
C TYR A 568 -25.20 0.20 -19.32
N GLN A 569 -25.11 -0.23 -18.06
CA GLN A 569 -25.15 -1.64 -17.68
C GLN A 569 -26.22 -1.90 -16.61
N GLY A 570 -27.02 -2.94 -16.81
CA GLY A 570 -28.00 -3.42 -15.84
C GLY A 570 -27.55 -4.71 -15.17
N TYR A 571 -27.85 -4.86 -13.87
CA TYR A 571 -27.53 -6.04 -13.07
C TYR A 571 -28.74 -6.54 -12.30
N LEU A 572 -28.88 -7.87 -12.22
CA LEU A 572 -29.70 -8.56 -11.21
C LEU A 572 -28.75 -9.05 -10.11
N LYS A 573 -29.02 -8.69 -8.87
CA LYS A 573 -28.26 -9.16 -7.71
C LYS A 573 -29.16 -9.86 -6.70
N ASP A 574 -28.63 -10.87 -6.02
CA ASP A 574 -29.30 -11.51 -4.90
C ASP A 574 -29.27 -10.62 -3.63
N HIS A 575 -29.89 -11.09 -2.54
CA HIS A 575 -29.89 -10.44 -1.24
C HIS A 575 -28.47 -10.16 -0.70
N TYR A 576 -27.50 -11.02 -1.00
CA TYR A 576 -26.11 -10.91 -0.55
C TYR A 576 -25.26 -9.97 -1.43
N GLY A 577 -25.82 -9.49 -2.55
CA GLY A 577 -25.16 -8.61 -3.49
C GLY A 577 -24.35 -9.32 -4.58
N ASN A 578 -24.48 -10.63 -4.72
CA ASN A 578 -23.88 -11.36 -5.82
C ASN A 578 -24.65 -11.08 -7.12
N VAL A 579 -23.93 -10.89 -8.22
CA VAL A 579 -24.53 -10.71 -9.54
C VAL A 579 -25.05 -12.05 -10.06
N LEU A 580 -26.37 -12.14 -10.27
CA LEU A 580 -27.04 -13.29 -10.87
C LEU A 580 -27.07 -13.18 -12.40
N LEU A 581 -27.32 -11.98 -12.94
CA LEU A 581 -27.30 -11.69 -14.37
C LEU A 581 -26.83 -10.25 -14.61
N SER A 582 -26.27 -10.00 -15.79
CA SER A 582 -26.00 -8.65 -16.26
C SER A 582 -26.36 -8.49 -17.73
N LYS A 583 -26.74 -7.27 -18.13
CA LYS A 583 -27.03 -6.96 -19.53
C LYS A 583 -26.74 -5.50 -19.85
N SER A 584 -26.07 -5.28 -20.98
CA SER A 584 -25.81 -3.93 -21.48
C SER A 584 -27.07 -3.32 -22.05
N PHE A 585 -27.25 -2.03 -21.83
CA PHE A 585 -28.27 -1.25 -22.52
C PHE A 585 -27.85 -0.99 -23.98
N PRO A 586 -28.81 -0.64 -24.86
CA PRO A 586 -28.48 -0.12 -26.19
C PRO A 586 -27.48 1.04 -26.10
N VAL A 587 -26.54 1.09 -27.05
CA VAL A 587 -25.55 2.18 -27.14
C VAL A 587 -26.27 3.50 -27.46
N ILE A 588 -25.95 4.53 -26.70
CA ILE A 588 -26.41 5.91 -26.89
C ILE A 588 -25.31 6.67 -27.65
N THR A 589 -25.63 7.27 -28.78
CA THR A 589 -24.68 8.03 -29.61
C THR A 589 -24.90 9.53 -29.43
N PHE A 590 -23.85 10.30 -29.15
CA PHE A 590 -23.90 11.75 -29.07
C PHE A 590 -23.74 12.35 -30.47
N ASN A 591 -24.73 13.11 -30.93
CA ASN A 591 -24.62 13.81 -32.20
C ASN A 591 -24.06 15.22 -31.99
N ASN A 592 -23.10 15.60 -32.85
CA ASN A 592 -22.93 17.01 -33.19
C ASN A 592 -24.18 17.43 -33.99
N THR A 593 -24.79 18.56 -33.60
CA THR A 593 -25.88 19.22 -34.32
C THR A 593 -25.86 18.99 -35.84
N THR A 594 -26.85 18.28 -36.39
CA THR A 594 -27.37 18.49 -37.76
C THR A 594 -28.69 17.73 -37.98
N ASN A 595 -29.62 18.41 -38.65
CA ASN A 595 -30.90 17.88 -39.14
C ASN A 595 -30.70 16.57 -39.92
N TYR A 596 -31.20 15.45 -39.39
CA TYR A 596 -31.31 14.23 -40.18
C TYR A 596 -32.23 14.49 -41.36
N THR A 597 -31.81 14.16 -42.57
CA THR A 597 -32.71 14.17 -43.75
C THR A 597 -33.36 12.82 -43.98
N THR A 598 -32.88 11.76 -43.30
CA THR A 598 -33.33 10.37 -43.52
C THR A 598 -33.64 9.72 -42.17
N LEU A 599 -34.86 9.20 -42.02
CA LEU A 599 -35.33 8.41 -40.87
C LEU A 599 -34.83 6.97 -41.00
N THR A 600 -34.17 6.47 -39.96
CA THR A 600 -33.76 5.07 -39.77
C THR A 600 -34.40 4.51 -38.50
N GLY A 601 -34.55 3.19 -38.44
CA GLY A 601 -35.16 2.47 -37.31
C GLY A 601 -35.97 1.26 -37.76
N THR A 602 -36.55 0.54 -36.80
CA THR A 602 -37.40 -0.63 -37.04
C THR A 602 -38.81 -0.33 -36.56
N THR A 603 -39.80 -0.55 -37.42
CA THR A 603 -41.22 -0.44 -37.04
C THR A 603 -41.90 -1.81 -37.15
N ALA A 604 -42.65 -2.17 -36.11
CA ALA A 604 -43.38 -3.43 -36.03
C ALA A 604 -44.86 -3.18 -35.71
N LEU A 605 -45.75 -3.97 -36.30
CA LEU A 605 -47.18 -3.97 -36.01
C LEU A 605 -47.59 -5.34 -35.48
N THR A 606 -48.31 -5.38 -34.36
CA THR A 606 -48.90 -6.59 -33.79
C THR A 606 -50.43 -6.49 -33.73
N ILE A 607 -51.09 -7.64 -33.87
CA ILE A 607 -52.55 -7.76 -33.84
C ILE A 607 -52.92 -8.60 -32.61
N SER A 608 -53.80 -8.08 -31.75
CA SER A 608 -54.33 -8.83 -30.61
C SER A 608 -55.86 -8.81 -30.59
N PRO A 609 -56.54 -9.97 -30.55
CA PRO A 609 -55.96 -11.31 -30.54
C PRO A 609 -55.54 -11.75 -31.97
N SER A 610 -54.53 -12.62 -32.10
CA SER A 610 -53.95 -13.04 -33.40
C SER A 610 -54.69 -14.19 -34.08
N GLY A 611 -54.67 -14.29 -35.41
CA GLY A 611 -55.35 -15.36 -36.16
C GLY A 611 -56.74 -14.95 -36.67
N SER A 612 -57.50 -15.91 -37.22
CA SER A 612 -58.79 -15.64 -37.86
C SER A 612 -59.83 -15.09 -36.89
N ARG A 613 -60.73 -14.22 -37.36
CA ARG A 613 -61.66 -13.43 -36.56
C ARG A 613 -63.11 -13.57 -37.05
N PRO A 614 -64.10 -13.67 -36.16
CA PRO A 614 -65.50 -13.55 -36.58
C PRO A 614 -65.75 -12.22 -37.28
N ALA A 615 -66.60 -12.21 -38.31
CA ALA A 615 -67.07 -10.98 -38.93
C ALA A 615 -67.56 -9.97 -37.88
N TYR A 616 -67.25 -8.67 -38.08
CA TYR A 616 -67.62 -7.57 -37.16
C TYR A 616 -67.01 -7.62 -35.75
N SER A 617 -66.05 -8.52 -35.48
CA SER A 617 -65.33 -8.54 -34.21
C SER A 617 -64.25 -7.45 -34.12
N GLN A 618 -63.85 -7.10 -32.89
CA GLN A 618 -62.85 -6.06 -32.64
C GLN A 618 -61.46 -6.68 -32.42
N VAL A 619 -60.44 -6.07 -33.03
CA VAL A 619 -59.02 -6.35 -32.77
C VAL A 619 -58.30 -5.09 -32.32
N THR A 620 -57.20 -5.26 -31.59
CA THR A 620 -56.27 -4.20 -31.21
C THR A 620 -55.03 -4.28 -32.09
N LEU A 621 -54.77 -3.21 -32.83
CA LEU A 621 -53.57 -3.01 -33.64
C LEU A 621 -52.58 -2.18 -32.83
N THR A 622 -51.36 -2.69 -32.65
CA THR A 622 -50.32 -2.01 -31.87
C THR A 622 -49.05 -1.86 -32.70
N ALA A 623 -48.66 -0.61 -32.97
CA ALA A 623 -47.45 -0.25 -33.67
C ALA A 623 -46.38 0.25 -32.68
N ASN A 624 -45.14 -0.21 -32.85
CA ASN A 624 -44.00 0.24 -32.04
C ASN A 624 -42.77 0.48 -32.92
N VAL A 625 -42.03 1.54 -32.61
CA VAL A 625 -40.79 1.94 -33.28
C VAL A 625 -39.62 1.78 -32.33
N THR A 626 -38.59 1.04 -32.77
CA THR A 626 -37.36 0.81 -32.02
C THR A 626 -36.14 1.23 -32.84
N ASN A 627 -35.03 1.52 -32.16
CA ASN A 627 -33.74 1.88 -32.78
C ASN A 627 -33.82 3.08 -33.74
N SER A 628 -34.71 4.04 -33.50
CA SER A 628 -34.84 5.22 -34.37
C SER A 628 -33.70 6.21 -34.16
N ASN A 629 -33.25 6.86 -35.24
CA ASN A 629 -32.36 8.02 -35.18
C ASN A 629 -33.06 9.33 -34.78
N TYR A 630 -34.40 9.33 -34.65
CA TYR A 630 -35.18 10.44 -34.12
C TYR A 630 -35.73 10.13 -32.73
N SER A 631 -35.93 11.16 -31.91
CA SER A 631 -36.62 11.00 -30.64
C SER A 631 -38.07 10.57 -30.89
N ALA A 632 -38.63 9.74 -30.00
CA ALA A 632 -40.06 9.43 -29.98
C ALA A 632 -40.95 10.69 -30.08
N ASN A 633 -40.53 11.79 -29.47
CA ASN A 633 -41.26 13.07 -29.50
C ASN A 633 -41.31 13.73 -30.89
N ASP A 634 -40.47 13.31 -31.83
CA ASP A 634 -40.42 13.83 -33.20
C ASP A 634 -41.06 12.89 -34.22
N LEU A 635 -41.55 11.73 -33.76
CA LEU A 635 -42.17 10.72 -34.61
C LEU A 635 -43.68 10.91 -34.71
N THR A 636 -44.21 10.62 -35.89
CA THR A 636 -45.65 10.41 -36.10
C THR A 636 -45.86 8.99 -36.64
N VAL A 637 -46.62 8.18 -35.90
CA VAL A 637 -46.93 6.79 -36.22
C VAL A 637 -48.35 6.70 -36.77
N PHE A 638 -48.51 6.02 -37.90
CA PHE A 638 -49.77 5.79 -38.57
C PHE A 638 -50.07 4.28 -38.62
N ILE A 639 -51.31 3.89 -38.36
CA ILE A 639 -51.80 2.52 -38.53
C ILE A 639 -52.75 2.50 -39.72
N TRP A 640 -52.53 1.59 -40.65
CA TRP A 640 -53.32 1.44 -41.88
C TRP A 640 -53.99 0.07 -41.92
N ALA A 641 -55.19 0.00 -42.49
CA ALA A 641 -55.92 -1.24 -42.71
C ALA A 641 -56.70 -1.23 -44.04
N GLY A 642 -56.84 -2.41 -44.65
CA GLY A 642 -57.65 -2.62 -45.85
C GLY A 642 -56.82 -2.82 -47.12
N THR A 643 -57.40 -3.50 -48.11
CA THR A 643 -56.80 -3.72 -49.44
C THR A 643 -56.60 -2.41 -50.19
N THR A 644 -57.49 -1.45 -49.96
CA THR A 644 -57.25 -0.03 -50.16
C THR A 644 -56.85 0.56 -48.80
N PRO A 645 -55.61 1.00 -48.58
CA PRO A 645 -55.14 1.42 -47.26
C PRO A 645 -55.95 2.61 -46.73
N THR A 646 -56.69 2.36 -45.66
CA THR A 646 -57.40 3.41 -44.90
C THR A 646 -56.67 3.70 -43.60
N LEU A 647 -56.57 4.98 -43.23
CA LEU A 647 -55.93 5.39 -42.00
C LEU A 647 -56.82 5.02 -40.81
N VAL A 648 -56.34 4.15 -39.93
CA VAL A 648 -57.03 3.73 -38.71
C VAL A 648 -56.74 4.69 -37.56
N LYS A 649 -55.47 5.07 -37.36
CA LYS A 649 -55.06 5.98 -36.29
C LYS A 649 -53.74 6.67 -36.57
N THR A 650 -53.63 7.92 -36.13
CA THR A 650 -52.37 8.68 -36.04
C THR A 650 -52.02 8.93 -34.58
N CYS A 651 -50.77 8.69 -34.21
CA CYS A 651 -50.22 9.05 -32.91
C CYS A 651 -48.97 9.91 -33.13
N THR A 652 -48.97 11.14 -32.62
CA THR A 652 -47.86 12.11 -32.74
C THR A 652 -47.03 12.15 -31.47
N ASN A 653 -45.76 12.54 -31.60
CA ASN A 653 -44.81 12.69 -30.50
C ASN A 653 -44.66 11.42 -29.66
N THR A 654 -44.75 10.26 -30.31
CA THR A 654 -44.62 8.96 -29.68
C THR A 654 -44.02 7.94 -30.64
N SER A 655 -43.24 6.99 -30.11
CA SER A 655 -42.78 5.80 -30.84
C SER A 655 -43.79 4.64 -30.78
N TYR A 656 -44.94 4.83 -30.13
CA TYR A 656 -45.94 3.82 -29.88
C TYR A 656 -47.34 4.31 -30.27
N CYS A 657 -48.11 3.48 -30.98
CA CYS A 657 -49.50 3.75 -31.33
C CYS A 657 -50.36 2.50 -31.19
N SER A 658 -51.53 2.62 -30.56
CA SER A 658 -52.48 1.51 -30.43
C SER A 658 -53.89 1.96 -30.81
N ALA A 659 -54.59 1.14 -31.58
CA ALA A 659 -55.93 1.41 -32.10
C ALA A 659 -56.80 0.16 -32.06
N SER A 660 -58.08 0.34 -31.73
CA SER A 660 -59.09 -0.70 -31.92
C SER A 660 -59.64 -0.63 -33.35
N TYR A 661 -59.81 -1.78 -33.99
CA TYR A 661 -60.29 -1.90 -35.38
C TYR A 661 -61.36 -2.99 -35.46
N TYR A 662 -62.50 -2.68 -36.08
CA TYR A 662 -63.57 -3.66 -36.33
C TYR A 662 -63.32 -4.35 -37.68
N VAL A 663 -63.23 -5.67 -37.65
CA VAL A 663 -62.99 -6.47 -38.86
C VAL A 663 -64.28 -6.52 -39.70
N GLY A 664 -64.15 -6.51 -41.02
CA GLY A 664 -65.29 -6.44 -41.95
C GLY A 664 -66.09 -7.75 -42.07
N ASN A 665 -66.70 -7.95 -43.24
CA ASN A 665 -67.46 -9.14 -43.58
C ASN A 665 -66.63 -10.43 -43.46
N ALA A 666 -67.31 -11.57 -43.37
CA ALA A 666 -66.67 -12.90 -43.40
C ALA A 666 -65.92 -13.14 -44.73
N ASN A 667 -64.94 -14.05 -44.71
CA ASN A 667 -64.09 -14.43 -45.85
C ASN A 667 -63.26 -13.29 -46.46
N MET A 668 -62.91 -12.29 -45.66
CA MET A 668 -62.02 -11.19 -46.06
C MET A 668 -60.60 -11.43 -45.55
N SER A 669 -59.65 -10.97 -46.37
CA SER A 669 -58.22 -10.86 -46.03
C SER A 669 -57.88 -9.38 -45.96
N ILE A 670 -57.69 -8.87 -44.74
CA ILE A 670 -57.51 -7.44 -44.48
C ILE A 670 -56.03 -7.20 -44.14
N PRO A 671 -55.23 -6.64 -45.06
CA PRO A 671 -53.86 -6.28 -44.75
C PRO A 671 -53.83 -5.08 -43.79
N VAL A 672 -52.90 -5.12 -42.85
CA VAL A 672 -52.65 -4.07 -41.87
C VAL A 672 -51.14 -3.85 -41.74
N TYR A 673 -50.73 -2.58 -41.66
CA TYR A 673 -49.33 -2.21 -41.47
C TYR A 673 -49.22 -0.86 -40.76
N ALA A 674 -48.04 -0.57 -40.23
CA ALA A 674 -47.71 0.73 -39.65
C ALA A 674 -46.74 1.49 -40.56
N SER A 675 -46.88 2.81 -40.62
CA SER A 675 -45.87 3.70 -41.20
C SER A 675 -45.46 4.78 -40.21
N VAL A 676 -44.21 5.24 -40.29
CA VAL A 676 -43.65 6.23 -39.37
C VAL A 676 -42.97 7.33 -40.16
N THR A 677 -43.26 8.58 -39.83
CA THR A 677 -42.63 9.76 -40.44
C THR A 677 -42.15 10.73 -39.37
N THR A 678 -41.32 11.69 -39.78
CA THR A 678 -40.92 12.84 -38.97
C THR A 678 -41.01 14.10 -39.81
N LYS A 679 -41.02 15.28 -39.19
CA LYS A 679 -41.11 16.56 -39.90
C LYS A 679 -39.90 16.86 -40.80
N ASN A 680 -38.74 16.28 -40.50
CA ASN A 680 -37.47 16.61 -41.13
C ASN A 680 -36.92 15.50 -42.04
N ALA A 681 -37.54 14.32 -42.07
CA ALA A 681 -37.11 13.19 -42.88
C ALA A 681 -37.80 13.15 -44.26
N THR A 682 -37.05 12.75 -45.29
CA THR A 682 -37.53 12.59 -46.68
C THR A 682 -38.11 11.20 -46.96
N ASN A 683 -38.11 10.30 -45.98
CA ASN A 683 -38.56 8.91 -46.10
C ASN A 683 -39.43 8.49 -44.90
N ALA A 684 -40.14 7.37 -45.05
CA ALA A 684 -40.96 6.75 -44.00
C ALA A 684 -40.45 5.34 -43.69
N LEU A 685 -40.55 4.92 -42.42
CA LEU A 685 -40.39 3.51 -42.05
C LEU A 685 -41.72 2.79 -42.22
N ILE A 686 -41.71 1.58 -42.76
CA ILE A 686 -42.92 0.78 -43.01
C ILE A 686 -42.74 -0.59 -42.36
N SER A 687 -43.74 -1.06 -41.61
CA SER A 687 -43.69 -2.38 -40.98
C SER A 687 -43.93 -3.48 -42.00
N GLN A 688 -43.57 -4.72 -41.65
CA GLN A 688 -44.10 -5.86 -42.39
C GLN A 688 -45.64 -5.82 -42.37
N THR A 689 -46.26 -6.11 -43.51
CA THR A 689 -47.71 -6.18 -43.63
C THR A 689 -48.18 -7.47 -42.98
N SER A 690 -49.06 -7.34 -41.99
CA SER A 690 -49.77 -8.46 -41.38
C SER A 690 -51.19 -8.56 -41.96
N THR A 691 -51.81 -9.73 -41.89
CA THR A 691 -53.15 -9.93 -42.46
C THR A 691 -54.11 -10.44 -41.40
N ILE A 692 -55.28 -9.81 -41.31
CA ILE A 692 -56.40 -10.30 -40.53
C ILE A 692 -57.30 -11.11 -41.45
N TYR A 693 -57.57 -12.36 -41.09
CA TYR A 693 -58.51 -13.23 -41.80
C TYR A 693 -59.85 -13.23 -41.08
N THR A 694 -60.97 -13.12 -41.79
CA THR A 694 -62.30 -13.21 -41.21
C THR A 694 -63.03 -14.49 -41.61
N TYR A 695 -63.79 -15.07 -40.67
CA TYR A 695 -64.66 -16.24 -40.89
C TYR A 695 -66.10 -15.98 -40.44
#